data_AF-A0A956R1W2-F1
#
_entry.id   AF-A0A956R1W2-F1
#
_cell.length_a   1.000
_cell.length_b   1.000
_cell.length_c   1.000
_cell.angle_alpha   90.00
_cell.angle_beta   90.00
_cell.angle_gamma   90.00
#
_symmetry.space_group_name_H-M   'P 1'
#
loop_
_entity.id
_entity.type
_entity.pdbx_description
1 polymer ?
#
loop_
_entity_poly.entity_id
_entity_poly.type
_entity_poly.pdbx_seq_one_letter_code
_entity_poly.pdbx_strand_id
1 'polypeptide(L)'
;MCTFKKPNFMIVLDYSSSMSEPFGMGKTRWQVAVEAVTALMTTNGGFFQENMHVALMRYGHDDQPGVAGTTIPGDMSGIVDGQALDVHWYDPQGIDKSYFDCNGQEIIDSLAATPPPLCPGGPGNCAGIGTWTKGALDFTAALISQSKSDHPDDLVPGDERFYGIMVITDGAWTSAVGFPQLSPPEENPAITAGSLFDQQGIPTYVVAVAEAATLPFADELAAAGGTGESIAAANPNDLFAAMGAVVQDIADQVVVPECTAGLPRVMVLLDGSSSMLNVGELPGGPGQTGWDRARAALASGDNSLFDVEVVSVGRPVEDLIHLGLAVFGADAPAEEKLLVQYGPCMQDNFAWALDPTISCEQPGCDDPWGGPPISWTFKDGSLVAPFFDQQTLSHMPSCQAGFPFCTGSGTFTHRGLELVLDNLLAYRADPPVLYPADEDTQYVNVLITDGQYSGYSTDAQVQGALQALFAQGVTTYVIGFGDNLGSPQAQQQLSNMASWGSGGQNGPFDADTQADLEVALGAIIEDIEFDPCCAFNDCSENPEPTTQEPDPGMDSFSTTADGSGSADGSGSADGSGSADGSGSADGSGSADGSGSADGSGSADGSGSADGSGSGSADENAGDWSDSGDGTAGDSADEVGFGFQGELNGRGCNCAIDEDEQPWNPGAFLGLGLLALVLRRRRSG
;
A
#
# COMPACT_ATOMS: atom_id res chain seq x y z
N MET A 1 -4.21 -15.38 -11.24
CA MET A 1 -3.06 -16.25 -10.91
C MET A 1 -1.85 -15.37 -11.03
N CYS A 2 -1.20 -15.01 -9.91
CA CYS A 2 0.09 -14.31 -10.00
C CYS A 2 1.04 -15.19 -10.81
N THR A 3 1.75 -14.59 -11.75
CA THR A 3 2.70 -15.25 -12.66
C THR A 3 3.98 -15.72 -11.95
N PHE A 4 4.07 -15.54 -10.62
CA PHE A 4 5.25 -15.80 -9.80
C PHE A 4 4.99 -16.81 -8.67
N LYS A 5 5.98 -17.68 -8.40
CA LYS A 5 5.98 -18.67 -7.32
C LYS A 5 6.54 -18.07 -6.03
N LYS A 6 5.69 -17.88 -5.01
CA LYS A 6 6.11 -17.41 -3.68
C LYS A 6 7.39 -18.10 -3.18
N PRO A 7 8.39 -17.39 -2.65
CA PRO A 7 9.63 -18.00 -2.21
C PRO A 7 9.43 -18.88 -0.96
N ASN A 8 10.31 -19.87 -0.78
CA ASN A 8 10.38 -20.65 0.46
C ASN A 8 11.53 -20.13 1.33
N PHE A 9 11.24 -19.80 2.58
CA PHE A 9 12.23 -19.22 3.49
C PHE A 9 12.37 -20.01 4.78
N MET A 10 13.61 -20.34 5.17
CA MET A 10 13.92 -20.96 6.46
C MET A 10 14.51 -19.96 7.44
N ILE A 11 13.89 -19.82 8.61
CA ILE A 11 14.49 -19.18 9.78
C ILE A 11 15.13 -20.26 10.65
N VAL A 12 16.46 -20.21 10.78
CA VAL A 12 17.28 -21.10 11.60
C VAL A 12 17.69 -20.35 12.87
N LEU A 13 16.98 -20.60 13.96
CA LEU A 13 17.10 -19.85 15.21
C LEU A 13 17.93 -20.61 16.25
N ASP A 14 19.02 -20.00 16.71
CA ASP A 14 19.88 -20.53 17.77
C ASP A 14 19.12 -20.63 19.10
N TYR A 15 19.17 -21.83 19.70
CA TYR A 15 18.57 -22.15 21.00
C TYR A 15 19.64 -22.56 22.03
N SER A 16 20.90 -22.12 21.84
CA SER A 16 21.99 -22.37 22.76
C SER A 16 21.77 -21.72 24.13
N SER A 17 22.49 -22.18 25.15
CA SER A 17 22.38 -21.61 26.49
C SER A 17 22.79 -20.13 26.53
N SER A 18 23.70 -19.70 25.66
CA SER A 18 24.13 -18.30 25.57
C SER A 18 23.00 -17.37 25.14
N MET A 19 21.99 -17.88 24.42
CA MET A 19 20.80 -17.09 24.09
C MET A 19 19.96 -16.69 25.33
N SER A 20 20.17 -17.35 26.47
CA SER A 20 19.57 -16.94 27.76
C SER A 20 20.36 -15.85 28.49
N GLU A 21 21.48 -15.39 27.92
CA GLU A 21 22.25 -14.28 28.48
C GLU A 21 21.55 -12.93 28.24
N PRO A 22 21.77 -11.94 29.12
CA PRO A 22 21.23 -10.59 28.94
C PRO A 22 21.67 -9.95 27.61
N PHE A 23 20.75 -9.23 26.98
CA PHE A 23 20.97 -8.56 25.69
C PHE A 23 20.42 -7.13 25.67
N GLY A 24 20.45 -6.43 26.80
CA GLY A 24 19.89 -5.08 26.91
C GLY A 24 18.37 -5.06 27.10
N MET A 25 17.84 -3.87 27.40
CA MET A 25 16.41 -3.61 27.69
C MET A 25 15.76 -4.54 28.75
N GLY A 26 16.57 -5.11 29.65
CA GLY A 26 16.10 -6.07 30.65
C GLY A 26 15.65 -7.43 30.09
N LYS A 27 15.97 -7.73 28.82
CA LYS A 27 15.61 -8.97 28.13
C LYS A 27 16.84 -9.82 27.82
N THR A 28 16.64 -11.12 27.59
CA THR A 28 17.68 -12.04 27.08
C THR A 28 17.76 -12.00 25.56
N ARG A 29 18.85 -12.51 24.97
CA ARG A 29 19.01 -12.62 23.51
C ARG A 29 17.86 -13.41 22.87
N TRP A 30 17.44 -14.50 23.52
CA TRP A 30 16.30 -15.32 23.15
C TRP A 30 15.00 -14.51 23.09
N GLN A 31 14.70 -13.73 24.13
CA GLN A 31 13.48 -12.93 24.17
C GLN A 31 13.45 -11.89 23.06
N VAL A 32 14.58 -11.21 22.83
CA VAL A 32 14.69 -10.21 21.76
C VAL A 32 14.62 -10.86 20.38
N ALA A 33 15.23 -12.03 20.18
CA ALA A 33 15.14 -12.76 18.92
C ALA A 33 13.71 -13.26 18.63
N VAL A 34 13.00 -13.73 19.65
CA VAL A 34 11.57 -14.09 19.53
C VAL A 34 10.74 -12.87 19.14
N GLU A 35 10.98 -11.71 19.78
CA GLU A 35 10.28 -10.46 19.45
C GLU A 35 10.61 -9.99 18.04
N ALA A 36 11.86 -10.12 17.59
CA ALA A 36 12.27 -9.74 16.24
C ALA A 36 11.67 -10.68 15.18
N VAL A 37 11.62 -11.99 15.42
CA VAL A 37 10.91 -12.93 14.53
C VAL A 37 9.40 -12.69 14.56
N THR A 38 8.82 -12.35 15.72
CA THR A 38 7.40 -12.01 15.83
C THR A 38 7.10 -10.76 15.01
N ALA A 39 7.90 -9.70 15.18
CA ALA A 39 7.82 -8.49 14.39
C ALA A 39 7.95 -8.82 12.90
N LEU A 40 8.87 -9.73 12.49
CA LEU A 40 9.03 -10.12 11.08
C LEU A 40 7.73 -10.64 10.46
N MET A 41 6.92 -11.32 11.26
CA MET A 41 5.63 -11.84 10.82
C MET A 41 4.51 -10.79 10.87
N THR A 42 4.63 -9.72 11.67
CA THR A 42 3.54 -8.77 11.91
C THR A 42 3.76 -7.37 11.34
N THR A 43 5.01 -6.93 11.20
CA THR A 43 5.36 -5.63 10.63
C THR A 43 4.98 -5.60 9.16
N ASN A 44 4.68 -4.40 8.66
CA ASN A 44 4.16 -4.23 7.32
C ASN A 44 2.93 -5.11 7.08
N GLY A 45 2.11 -5.18 8.15
CA GLY A 45 1.02 -6.11 8.38
C GLY A 45 1.15 -7.49 7.75
N GLY A 46 2.35 -8.06 7.88
CA GLY A 46 2.61 -9.42 7.46
C GLY A 46 3.05 -9.58 6.01
N PHE A 47 3.49 -8.52 5.33
CA PHE A 47 4.09 -8.60 3.98
C PHE A 47 5.02 -9.83 3.81
N PHE A 48 5.89 -10.09 4.80
CA PHE A 48 6.81 -11.22 4.76
C PHE A 48 6.11 -12.59 4.73
N GLN A 49 5.11 -12.81 5.60
CA GLN A 49 4.34 -14.05 5.64
C GLN A 49 3.31 -14.17 4.51
N GLU A 50 2.91 -13.05 3.91
CA GLU A 50 1.96 -13.01 2.80
C GLU A 50 2.64 -13.34 1.46
N ASN A 51 3.88 -12.89 1.29
CA ASN A 51 4.63 -13.05 0.03
C ASN A 51 5.58 -14.26 0.02
N MET A 52 5.79 -14.93 1.16
CA MET A 52 6.70 -16.08 1.28
C MET A 52 6.07 -17.22 2.09
N HIS A 53 6.44 -18.47 1.77
CA HIS A 53 6.18 -19.60 2.67
C HIS A 53 7.33 -19.68 3.67
N VAL A 54 7.03 -19.53 4.96
CA VAL A 54 8.06 -19.44 6.00
C VAL A 54 8.13 -20.74 6.80
N ALA A 55 9.33 -21.24 7.06
CA ALA A 55 9.57 -22.30 8.03
C ALA A 55 10.41 -21.77 9.17
N LEU A 56 10.20 -22.33 10.36
CA LEU A 56 10.98 -22.04 11.55
C LEU A 56 11.60 -23.32 12.07
N MET A 57 12.90 -23.30 12.29
CA MET A 57 13.64 -24.36 12.96
C MET A 57 14.50 -23.78 14.07
N ARG A 58 14.41 -24.36 15.26
CA ARG A 58 15.36 -24.14 16.35
C ARG A 58 16.45 -25.19 16.37
N TYR A 59 17.64 -24.81 16.80
CA TYR A 59 18.76 -25.76 16.91
C TYR A 59 19.59 -25.56 18.18
N GLY A 60 20.18 -26.66 18.64
CA GLY A 60 21.09 -26.70 19.77
C GLY A 60 22.25 -27.63 19.45
N HIS A 61 22.41 -28.69 20.24
CA HIS A 61 23.41 -29.73 20.01
C HIS A 61 22.80 -31.12 20.25
N ASP A 62 23.50 -32.15 19.80
CA ASP A 62 23.17 -33.56 20.03
C ASP A 62 24.14 -34.15 21.06
N ASP A 63 23.64 -34.51 22.24
CA ASP A 63 24.44 -35.10 23.32
C ASP A 63 25.10 -36.44 22.94
N GLN A 64 24.50 -37.21 22.00
CA GLN A 64 25.00 -38.50 21.54
C GLN A 64 24.88 -38.66 20.02
N PRO A 65 25.75 -37.99 19.25
CA PRO A 65 25.70 -38.01 17.79
C PRO A 65 25.69 -39.43 17.23
N GLY A 66 24.71 -39.69 16.36
CA GLY A 66 24.52 -41.00 15.72
C GLY A 66 23.60 -41.96 16.49
N VAL A 67 23.04 -41.54 17.62
CA VAL A 67 21.91 -42.23 18.27
C VAL A 67 20.65 -41.42 17.98
N ALA A 68 19.66 -42.02 17.32
CA ALA A 68 18.41 -41.31 17.03
C ALA A 68 17.53 -41.14 18.28
N GLY A 69 16.82 -40.02 18.35
CA GLY A 69 15.90 -39.71 19.45
C GLY A 69 16.57 -39.18 20.72
N THR A 70 17.78 -38.63 20.60
CA THR A 70 18.51 -38.01 21.71
C THR A 70 17.85 -36.69 22.10
N THR A 71 17.78 -36.44 23.40
CA THR A 71 17.28 -35.18 23.96
C THR A 71 18.29 -34.62 24.95
N ILE A 72 18.27 -33.30 25.14
CA ILE A 72 19.18 -32.64 26.06
C ILE A 72 18.65 -32.75 27.51
N PRO A 73 19.42 -33.29 28.47
CA PRO A 73 18.98 -33.42 29.85
C PRO A 73 18.60 -32.07 30.48
N GLY A 74 17.36 -31.98 30.97
CA GLY A 74 16.84 -30.78 31.62
C GLY A 74 16.29 -29.73 30.66
N ASP A 75 16.43 -29.94 29.35
CA ASP A 75 15.75 -29.14 28.35
C ASP A 75 14.29 -29.58 28.16
N MET A 76 13.40 -28.60 27.97
CA MET A 76 11.97 -28.83 27.72
C MET A 76 11.52 -28.25 26.38
N SER A 77 12.47 -27.85 25.54
CA SER A 77 12.19 -27.14 24.29
C SER A 77 11.70 -28.06 23.17
N GLY A 78 11.88 -29.38 23.31
CA GLY A 78 11.50 -30.35 22.29
C GLY A 78 12.56 -30.61 21.22
N ILE A 79 13.78 -30.08 21.37
CA ILE A 79 14.92 -30.42 20.50
C ILE A 79 15.24 -31.91 20.61
N VAL A 80 15.29 -32.57 19.45
CA VAL A 80 15.65 -33.99 19.30
C VAL A 80 16.76 -34.11 18.26
N ASP A 81 17.83 -34.85 18.56
CA ASP A 81 18.98 -35.01 17.67
C ASP A 81 19.61 -33.66 17.24
N GLY A 82 19.46 -32.64 18.10
CA GLY A 82 20.05 -31.31 17.92
C GLY A 82 19.20 -30.28 17.18
N GLN A 83 18.03 -30.65 16.64
CA GLN A 83 17.11 -29.72 15.98
C GLN A 83 15.65 -29.89 16.44
N ALA A 84 14.84 -28.85 16.21
CA ALA A 84 13.38 -28.90 16.25
C ALA A 84 12.84 -28.11 15.05
N LEU A 85 12.19 -28.79 14.11
CA LEU A 85 11.43 -28.12 13.05
C LEU A 85 10.06 -27.75 13.62
N ASP A 86 9.94 -26.50 14.04
CA ASP A 86 8.79 -25.98 14.76
C ASP A 86 7.61 -25.69 13.84
N VAL A 87 7.88 -25.11 12.69
CA VAL A 87 6.90 -24.80 11.65
C VAL A 87 7.46 -25.21 10.30
N HIS A 88 6.66 -25.93 9.52
CA HIS A 88 7.00 -26.36 8.17
C HIS A 88 6.48 -25.33 7.15
N TRP A 89 7.08 -25.23 5.95
CA TRP A 89 6.57 -24.35 4.88
C TRP A 89 5.58 -25.05 3.93
N TYR A 90 5.38 -26.36 4.07
CA TYR A 90 4.46 -27.18 3.26
C TYR A 90 4.02 -28.44 4.01
N ASP A 91 2.99 -29.14 3.55
CA ASP A 91 2.57 -30.42 4.13
C ASP A 91 3.24 -31.63 3.43
N PRO A 92 4.29 -32.25 4.00
CA PRO A 92 4.91 -33.41 3.39
C PRO A 92 4.07 -34.69 3.53
N GLN A 93 2.99 -34.69 4.32
CA GLN A 93 2.08 -35.83 4.48
C GLN A 93 0.79 -35.67 3.65
N GLY A 94 0.45 -34.44 3.27
CA GLY A 94 -0.66 -34.07 2.41
C GLY A 94 -0.65 -34.84 1.09
N ILE A 95 -1.83 -35.05 0.51
CA ILE A 95 -1.95 -35.76 -0.78
C ILE A 95 -1.40 -34.90 -1.92
N ASP A 96 -1.63 -33.61 -1.83
CA ASP A 96 -1.24 -32.55 -2.77
C ASP A 96 0.12 -31.92 -2.46
N LYS A 97 0.68 -32.19 -1.28
CA LYS A 97 1.93 -31.60 -0.78
C LYS A 97 1.89 -30.08 -0.66
N SER A 98 0.70 -29.49 -0.49
CA SER A 98 0.48 -28.05 -0.53
C SER A 98 1.43 -27.25 0.36
N TYR A 99 1.85 -26.09 -0.16
CA TYR A 99 2.54 -25.06 0.61
C TYR A 99 1.58 -24.42 1.60
N PHE A 100 2.11 -23.98 2.75
CA PHE A 100 1.33 -23.23 3.73
C PHE A 100 1.45 -21.73 3.43
N ASP A 101 0.33 -21.12 3.06
CA ASP A 101 0.19 -19.69 2.89
C ASP A 101 -0.09 -19.00 4.23
N CYS A 102 0.48 -17.80 4.45
CA CYS A 102 0.20 -16.95 5.60
C CYS A 102 0.38 -17.65 6.97
N ASN A 103 1.41 -18.49 7.09
CA ASN A 103 1.66 -19.30 8.29
C ASN A 103 2.43 -18.57 9.41
N GLY A 104 2.54 -17.24 9.37
CA GLY A 104 3.27 -16.46 10.36
C GLY A 104 2.66 -16.56 11.77
N GLN A 105 1.34 -16.73 11.89
CA GLN A 105 0.73 -16.94 13.20
C GLN A 105 1.18 -18.25 13.87
N GLU A 106 1.40 -19.31 13.09
CA GLU A 106 1.91 -20.59 13.63
C GLU A 106 3.34 -20.42 14.16
N ILE A 107 4.15 -19.59 13.50
CA ILE A 107 5.50 -19.22 13.96
C ILE A 107 5.43 -18.48 15.29
N ILE A 108 4.55 -17.48 15.40
CA ILE A 108 4.35 -16.70 16.62
C ILE A 108 3.91 -17.61 17.77
N ASP A 109 2.90 -18.46 17.53
CA ASP A 109 2.36 -19.38 18.53
C ASP A 109 3.41 -20.40 18.98
N SER A 110 4.21 -20.92 18.05
CA SER A 110 5.28 -21.87 18.35
C SER A 110 6.40 -21.26 19.20
N LEU A 111 6.84 -20.04 18.86
CA LEU A 111 7.84 -19.32 19.67
C LEU A 111 7.29 -18.95 21.05
N ALA A 112 6.04 -18.52 21.14
CA ALA A 112 5.39 -18.19 22.41
C ALA A 112 5.23 -19.42 23.33
N ALA A 113 5.03 -20.61 22.76
CA ALA A 113 4.95 -21.87 23.50
C ALA A 113 6.33 -22.40 23.94
N THR A 114 7.41 -21.90 23.34
CA THR A 114 8.77 -22.38 23.58
C THR A 114 9.41 -21.66 24.78
N PRO A 115 9.83 -22.38 25.85
CA PRO A 115 10.51 -21.75 26.98
C PRO A 115 11.89 -21.20 26.57
N PRO A 116 12.50 -20.29 27.35
CA PRO A 116 13.89 -19.87 27.10
C PRO A 116 14.90 -21.03 27.24
N PRO A 117 16.03 -20.98 26.53
CA PRO A 117 17.09 -21.99 26.62
C PRO A 117 17.57 -22.26 28.04
N LEU A 118 17.96 -23.51 28.29
CA LEU A 118 18.43 -23.96 29.59
C LEU A 118 19.62 -23.11 30.07
N CYS A 119 19.46 -22.46 31.23
CA CYS A 119 20.51 -21.66 31.88
C CYS A 119 20.65 -22.03 33.37
N PRO A 120 21.34 -23.13 33.70
CA PRO A 120 21.41 -23.65 35.06
C PRO A 120 22.34 -22.82 35.96
N GLY A 121 23.28 -22.06 35.39
CA GLY A 121 24.19 -21.17 36.10
C GLY A 121 23.59 -19.81 36.44
N GLY A 122 22.39 -19.49 35.93
CA GLY A 122 21.77 -18.17 36.02
C GLY A 122 22.38 -17.13 35.06
N PRO A 123 21.76 -15.95 34.92
CA PRO A 123 22.23 -14.89 34.02
C PRO A 123 23.69 -14.51 34.29
N GLY A 124 24.51 -14.40 33.23
CA GLY A 124 25.95 -14.16 33.26
C GLY A 124 26.82 -15.41 33.36
N ASN A 125 26.21 -16.60 33.41
CA ASN A 125 26.90 -17.89 33.49
C ASN A 125 26.05 -19.02 32.88
N CYS A 126 25.32 -18.73 31.81
CA CYS A 126 24.52 -19.71 31.10
C CYS A 126 25.42 -20.67 30.31
N ALA A 127 25.27 -21.96 30.58
CA ALA A 127 25.99 -23.03 29.91
C ALA A 127 25.14 -24.32 29.92
N GLY A 128 25.24 -25.12 28.85
CA GLY A 128 24.52 -26.39 28.76
C GLY A 128 24.26 -26.80 27.32
N ILE A 129 23.56 -25.97 26.56
CA ILE A 129 23.23 -26.19 25.16
C ILE A 129 24.27 -25.50 24.28
N GLY A 130 24.98 -26.27 23.44
CA GLY A 130 25.90 -25.74 22.43
C GLY A 130 25.22 -25.36 21.11
N THR A 131 25.99 -24.80 20.19
CA THR A 131 25.55 -24.20 18.92
C THR A 131 25.99 -25.05 17.71
N TRP A 132 25.36 -26.21 17.47
CA TRP A 132 25.71 -27.09 16.34
C TRP A 132 25.07 -26.60 15.01
N THR A 133 25.52 -25.43 14.54
CA THR A 133 24.97 -24.75 13.36
C THR A 133 25.05 -25.60 12.09
N LYS A 134 26.10 -26.43 11.94
CA LYS A 134 26.22 -27.31 10.77
C LYS A 134 25.09 -28.34 10.73
N GLY A 135 24.75 -28.95 11.85
CA GLY A 135 23.63 -29.91 11.92
C GLY A 135 22.31 -29.27 11.50
N ALA A 136 22.09 -28.02 11.91
CA ALA A 136 20.93 -27.24 11.48
C ALA A 136 20.93 -27.03 9.95
N LEU A 137 22.02 -26.57 9.36
CA LEU A 137 22.10 -26.37 7.91
C LEU A 137 21.99 -27.67 7.11
N ASP A 138 22.55 -28.78 7.61
CA ASP A 138 22.42 -30.10 6.98
C ASP A 138 20.95 -30.57 6.99
N PHE A 139 20.25 -30.34 8.11
CA PHE A 139 18.82 -30.60 8.22
C PHE A 139 18.03 -29.75 7.22
N THR A 140 18.30 -28.44 7.15
CA THR A 140 17.66 -27.54 6.19
C THR A 140 17.93 -27.96 4.74
N ALA A 141 19.17 -28.36 4.41
CA ALA A 141 19.52 -28.83 3.07
C ALA A 141 18.75 -30.11 2.68
N ALA A 142 18.57 -31.04 3.63
CA ALA A 142 17.75 -32.23 3.44
C ALA A 142 16.27 -31.88 3.24
N LEU A 143 15.74 -30.93 4.03
CA LEU A 143 14.36 -30.46 3.91
C LEU A 143 14.09 -29.78 2.57
N ILE A 144 14.99 -28.90 2.10
CA ILE A 144 14.90 -28.27 0.77
C ILE A 144 14.92 -29.34 -0.32
N SER A 145 15.82 -30.32 -0.20
CA SER A 145 15.92 -31.42 -1.18
C SER A 145 14.63 -32.24 -1.23
N GLN A 146 14.00 -32.48 -0.08
CA GLN A 146 12.70 -33.16 0.00
C GLN A 146 11.59 -32.30 -0.62
N SER A 147 11.53 -30.99 -0.29
CA SER A 147 10.55 -30.06 -0.86
C SER A 147 10.63 -30.01 -2.39
N LYS A 148 11.84 -29.91 -2.94
CA LYS A 148 12.10 -29.96 -4.39
C LYS A 148 11.70 -31.29 -5.03
N SER A 149 11.87 -32.41 -4.31
CA SER A 149 11.44 -33.73 -4.78
C SER A 149 9.92 -33.87 -4.81
N ASP A 150 9.23 -33.26 -3.85
CA ASP A 150 7.77 -33.27 -3.76
C ASP A 150 7.14 -32.30 -4.78
N HIS A 151 7.87 -31.25 -5.19
CA HIS A 151 7.43 -30.20 -6.10
C HIS A 151 8.34 -30.09 -7.34
N PRO A 152 8.26 -31.05 -8.29
CA PRO A 152 9.12 -31.04 -9.48
C PRO A 152 8.87 -29.82 -10.39
N ASP A 153 7.70 -29.20 -10.30
CA ASP A 153 7.36 -27.99 -11.06
C ASP A 153 8.16 -26.77 -10.61
N ASP A 154 8.70 -26.76 -9.40
CA ASP A 154 9.54 -25.67 -8.87
C ASP A 154 10.99 -25.72 -9.38
N LEU A 155 11.33 -26.71 -10.21
CA LEU A 155 12.67 -26.92 -10.78
C LEU A 155 12.77 -26.54 -12.25
N VAL A 156 11.73 -25.93 -12.82
CA VAL A 156 11.68 -25.56 -14.23
C VAL A 156 12.59 -24.35 -14.48
N PRO A 157 13.59 -24.46 -15.39
CA PRO A 157 14.49 -23.35 -15.67
C PRO A 157 13.79 -22.08 -16.18
N GLY A 158 14.01 -20.95 -15.50
CA GLY A 158 13.35 -19.66 -15.74
C GLY A 158 12.02 -19.48 -14.99
N ASP A 159 11.60 -20.47 -14.22
CA ASP A 159 10.40 -20.47 -13.36
C ASP A 159 10.68 -21.26 -12.07
N GLU A 160 11.94 -21.28 -11.63
CA GLU A 160 12.32 -21.95 -10.39
C GLU A 160 11.76 -21.19 -9.17
N ARG A 161 11.31 -21.93 -8.15
CA ARG A 161 10.97 -21.29 -6.88
C ARG A 161 12.26 -20.91 -6.14
N PHE A 162 12.32 -19.67 -5.67
CA PHE A 162 13.42 -19.21 -4.82
C PHE A 162 13.38 -19.89 -3.44
N TYR A 163 14.55 -20.25 -2.93
CA TYR A 163 14.75 -20.74 -1.57
C TYR A 163 15.79 -19.86 -0.87
N GLY A 164 15.53 -19.42 0.36
CA GLY A 164 16.48 -18.65 1.17
C GLY A 164 16.56 -19.16 2.61
N ILE A 165 17.69 -18.91 3.27
CA ILE A 165 17.95 -19.34 4.65
C ILE A 165 18.47 -18.15 5.46
N MET A 166 17.91 -17.90 6.63
CA MET A 166 18.43 -16.95 7.62
C MET A 166 18.87 -17.69 8.87
N VAL A 167 20.15 -17.60 9.21
CA VAL A 167 20.72 -18.13 10.44
C VAL A 167 20.84 -16.99 11.45
N ILE A 168 20.14 -17.10 12.57
CA ILE A 168 20.26 -16.18 13.70
C ILE A 168 21.08 -16.90 14.77
N THR A 169 22.24 -16.36 15.15
CA THR A 169 23.15 -17.00 16.13
C THR A 169 23.89 -16.00 17.00
N ASP A 170 24.15 -16.34 18.26
CA ASP A 170 24.85 -15.48 19.21
C ASP A 170 26.27 -15.95 19.55
N GLY A 171 26.76 -17.01 18.92
CA GLY A 171 28.06 -17.58 19.24
C GLY A 171 28.66 -18.40 18.12
N ALA A 172 29.98 -18.61 18.20
CA ALA A 172 30.67 -19.51 17.28
C ALA A 172 30.13 -20.93 17.41
N TRP A 173 30.01 -21.60 16.25
CA TRP A 173 29.54 -22.97 16.15
C TRP A 173 30.38 -23.97 16.96
N THR A 174 29.72 -25.05 17.40
CA THR A 174 30.30 -26.14 18.17
C THR A 174 30.26 -27.45 17.38
N SER A 175 30.96 -28.48 17.86
CA SER A 175 30.74 -29.84 17.36
C SER A 175 29.33 -30.34 17.69
N ALA A 176 28.90 -31.44 17.06
CA ALA A 176 27.62 -32.09 17.37
C ALA A 176 27.36 -32.31 18.87
N VAL A 177 28.37 -32.69 19.66
CA VAL A 177 28.27 -32.88 21.14
C VAL A 177 28.21 -31.58 21.97
N GLY A 178 28.14 -30.41 21.34
CA GLY A 178 27.99 -29.13 22.03
C GLY A 178 29.28 -28.52 22.60
N PHE A 179 30.30 -29.32 22.95
CA PHE A 179 31.58 -28.82 23.48
C PHE A 179 32.80 -29.65 23.07
N PRO A 180 33.99 -29.03 22.90
CA PRO A 180 34.27 -27.59 23.05
C PRO A 180 33.92 -26.79 21.78
N GLN A 181 33.78 -25.46 21.96
CA GLN A 181 33.58 -24.49 20.88
C GLN A 181 34.79 -24.57 19.94
N LEU A 182 34.56 -24.93 18.67
CA LEU A 182 35.55 -25.31 17.65
C LEU A 182 36.24 -26.68 17.91
N SER A 183 35.85 -27.75 17.20
CA SER A 183 36.60 -29.02 17.37
C SER A 183 36.63 -30.09 16.28
N PRO A 184 35.93 -30.00 15.15
CA PRO A 184 36.59 -30.43 13.90
C PRO A 184 36.32 -29.54 12.66
N PRO A 185 37.27 -29.41 11.70
CA PRO A 185 37.02 -28.72 10.42
C PRO A 185 35.83 -29.26 9.63
N GLU A 186 35.52 -30.55 9.77
CA GLU A 186 34.37 -31.18 9.13
C GLU A 186 33.00 -30.73 9.70
N GLU A 187 32.98 -30.12 10.89
CA GLU A 187 31.77 -29.56 11.51
C GLU A 187 31.58 -28.06 11.18
N ASN A 188 32.38 -27.50 10.28
CA ASN A 188 32.23 -26.10 9.88
C ASN A 188 30.92 -25.91 9.06
N PRO A 189 29.97 -25.06 9.51
CA PRO A 189 28.72 -24.80 8.79
C PRO A 189 28.92 -24.19 7.40
N ALA A 190 30.04 -23.50 7.15
CA ALA A 190 30.38 -22.92 5.84
C ALA A 190 30.45 -23.98 4.73
N ILE A 191 30.74 -25.24 5.07
CA ILE A 191 30.75 -26.36 4.11
C ILE A 191 29.34 -26.57 3.52
N THR A 192 28.33 -26.56 4.38
CA THR A 192 26.94 -26.79 3.96
C THR A 192 26.36 -25.56 3.27
N ALA A 193 26.60 -24.36 3.81
CA ALA A 193 26.19 -23.11 3.18
C ALA A 193 26.79 -22.96 1.77
N GLY A 194 28.10 -23.20 1.63
CA GLY A 194 28.77 -23.21 0.32
C GLY A 194 28.19 -24.23 -0.65
N SER A 195 27.86 -25.44 -0.17
CA SER A 195 27.22 -26.44 -1.02
C SER A 195 25.82 -26.03 -1.48
N LEU A 196 25.04 -25.35 -0.63
CA LEU A 196 23.70 -24.85 -0.96
C LEU A 196 23.78 -23.72 -1.98
N PHE A 197 24.72 -22.79 -1.80
CA PHE A 197 24.90 -21.68 -2.71
C PHE A 197 25.53 -22.11 -4.04
N ASP A 198 26.70 -22.75 -4.03
CA ASP A 198 27.46 -23.08 -5.24
C ASP A 198 26.73 -24.07 -6.17
N GLN A 199 25.96 -25.00 -5.60
CA GLN A 199 25.31 -26.07 -6.37
C GLN A 199 23.84 -25.81 -6.64
N GLN A 200 23.17 -25.00 -5.82
CA GLN A 200 21.72 -24.81 -5.89
C GLN A 200 21.28 -23.34 -5.93
N GLY A 201 22.21 -22.38 -5.82
CA GLY A 201 21.89 -20.95 -5.82
C GLY A 201 21.09 -20.48 -4.61
N ILE A 202 21.17 -21.19 -3.48
CA ILE A 202 20.38 -20.91 -2.27
C ILE A 202 21.22 -20.03 -1.33
N PRO A 203 20.88 -18.74 -1.14
CA PRO A 203 21.62 -17.86 -0.25
C PRO A 203 21.41 -18.21 1.22
N THR A 204 22.46 -18.04 2.02
CA THR A 204 22.41 -18.17 3.49
C THR A 204 22.81 -16.85 4.14
N TYR A 205 21.81 -16.13 4.64
CA TYR A 205 21.95 -14.92 5.44
C TYR A 205 22.35 -15.28 6.87
N VAL A 206 23.27 -14.51 7.46
CA VAL A 206 23.73 -14.72 8.84
C VAL A 206 23.50 -13.44 9.64
N VAL A 207 22.65 -13.52 10.65
CA VAL A 207 22.41 -12.46 11.63
C VAL A 207 23.15 -12.83 12.91
N ALA A 208 24.24 -12.10 13.18
CA ALA A 208 25.15 -12.38 14.28
C ALA A 208 24.81 -11.50 15.49
N VAL A 209 24.31 -12.12 16.56
CA VAL A 209 23.75 -11.46 17.73
C VAL A 209 24.82 -11.25 18.81
N ALA A 210 24.76 -10.11 19.50
CA ALA A 210 25.65 -9.78 20.62
C ALA A 210 27.13 -9.88 20.23
N GLU A 211 27.95 -10.64 20.97
CA GLU A 211 29.39 -10.71 20.72
C GLU A 211 29.71 -11.45 19.41
N ALA A 212 28.80 -12.29 18.89
CA ALA A 212 28.99 -12.94 17.60
C ALA A 212 29.10 -11.97 16.43
N ALA A 213 28.54 -10.77 16.55
CA ALA A 213 28.67 -9.69 15.57
C ALA A 213 30.12 -9.33 15.24
N THR A 214 31.08 -9.68 16.11
CA THR A 214 32.51 -9.38 15.91
C THR A 214 33.34 -10.63 15.62
N LEU A 215 32.70 -11.80 15.52
CA LEU A 215 33.41 -13.06 15.35
C LEU A 215 33.57 -13.39 13.86
N PRO A 216 34.79 -13.71 13.38
CA PRO A 216 35.04 -13.96 11.96
C PRO A 216 34.26 -15.12 11.34
N PHE A 217 33.73 -16.05 12.16
CA PHE A 217 32.99 -17.20 11.65
C PHE A 217 31.68 -16.79 10.99
N ALA A 218 31.04 -15.70 11.45
CA ALA A 218 29.75 -15.26 10.94
C ALA A 218 29.91 -14.76 9.50
N ASP A 219 30.93 -13.95 9.24
CA ASP A 219 31.30 -13.49 7.89
C ASP A 219 31.78 -14.65 7.02
N GLU A 220 32.54 -15.60 7.57
CA GLU A 220 32.93 -16.82 6.84
C GLU A 220 31.69 -17.61 6.38
N LEU A 221 30.69 -17.74 7.24
CA LEU A 221 29.46 -18.46 6.94
C LEU A 221 28.61 -17.70 5.90
N ALA A 222 28.43 -16.39 6.06
CA ALA A 222 27.71 -15.54 5.11
C ALA A 222 28.38 -15.52 3.73
N ALA A 223 29.70 -15.40 3.70
CA ALA A 223 30.48 -15.44 2.46
C ALA A 223 30.35 -16.79 1.75
N ALA A 224 30.42 -17.90 2.50
CA ALA A 224 30.18 -19.22 1.94
C ALA A 224 28.72 -19.37 1.46
N GLY A 225 27.78 -18.76 2.16
CA GLY A 225 26.36 -18.68 1.81
C GLY A 225 26.03 -17.74 0.66
N GLY A 226 27.01 -17.04 0.08
CA GLY A 226 26.81 -16.15 -1.08
C GLY A 226 26.33 -14.74 -0.75
N THR A 227 26.11 -14.38 0.51
CA THR A 227 25.59 -13.07 0.93
C THR A 227 26.69 -12.07 1.32
N GLY A 228 27.96 -12.48 1.20
CA GLY A 228 29.12 -11.61 1.47
C GLY A 228 29.47 -11.56 2.95
N GLU A 229 28.96 -10.59 3.69
CA GLU A 229 29.26 -10.39 5.12
C GLU A 229 28.04 -10.72 5.98
N SER A 230 28.27 -11.02 7.25
CA SER A 230 27.18 -11.21 8.21
C SER A 230 26.59 -9.87 8.63
N ILE A 231 25.32 -9.90 9.03
CA ILE A 231 24.63 -8.72 9.52
C ILE A 231 24.76 -8.69 11.04
N ALA A 232 25.56 -7.75 11.52
CA ALA A 232 25.86 -7.57 12.93
C ALA A 232 24.68 -6.97 13.69
N ALA A 233 24.22 -7.69 14.73
CA ALA A 233 23.19 -7.25 15.66
C ALA A 233 23.78 -7.12 17.07
N ALA A 234 24.49 -6.02 17.34
CA ALA A 234 25.21 -5.83 18.60
C ALA A 234 24.27 -5.48 19.78
N ASN A 235 23.08 -4.96 19.47
CA ASN A 235 22.05 -4.62 20.44
C ASN A 235 20.65 -4.99 19.91
N PRO A 236 19.59 -4.90 20.74
CA PRO A 236 18.25 -5.27 20.31
C PRO A 236 17.74 -4.53 19.07
N ASN A 237 17.94 -3.21 18.97
CA ASN A 237 17.45 -2.43 17.84
C ASN A 237 18.19 -2.83 16.55
N ASP A 238 19.48 -3.13 16.65
CA ASP A 238 20.26 -3.64 15.53
C ASP A 238 19.73 -5.01 15.07
N LEU A 239 19.17 -5.84 15.96
CA LEU A 239 18.60 -7.13 15.57
C LEU A 239 17.35 -6.95 14.70
N PHE A 240 16.49 -5.99 15.05
CA PHE A 240 15.35 -5.64 14.19
C PHE A 240 15.87 -5.13 12.84
N ALA A 241 16.73 -4.12 12.82
CA ALA A 241 17.29 -3.59 11.58
C ALA A 241 17.97 -4.66 10.71
N ALA A 242 18.69 -5.59 11.35
CA ALA A 242 19.37 -6.69 10.67
C ALA A 242 18.39 -7.63 9.97
N MET A 243 17.29 -7.98 10.63
CA MET A 243 16.25 -8.82 10.02
C MET A 243 15.53 -8.07 8.89
N GLY A 244 15.27 -6.77 9.04
CA GLY A 244 14.74 -5.93 7.96
C GLY A 244 15.65 -5.87 6.72
N ALA A 245 16.97 -5.78 6.92
CA ALA A 245 17.93 -5.78 5.82
C ALA A 245 17.93 -7.11 5.04
N VAL A 246 17.75 -8.25 5.73
CA VAL A 246 17.60 -9.55 5.05
C VAL A 246 16.33 -9.57 4.20
N VAL A 247 15.21 -9.07 4.73
CA VAL A 247 13.96 -8.98 3.96
C VAL A 247 14.13 -8.14 2.71
N GLN A 248 14.80 -6.98 2.83
CA GLN A 248 15.03 -6.10 1.68
C GLN A 248 15.90 -6.78 0.62
N ASP A 249 17.01 -7.42 1.00
CA ASP A 249 17.87 -8.11 0.03
C ASP A 249 17.14 -9.28 -0.65
N ILE A 250 16.26 -9.99 0.07
CA ILE A 250 15.39 -10.99 -0.53
C ILE A 250 14.40 -10.35 -1.50
N ALA A 251 13.79 -9.22 -1.14
CA ALA A 251 12.87 -8.50 -2.01
C ALA A 251 13.55 -7.94 -3.27
N ASP A 252 14.83 -7.60 -3.20
CA ASP A 252 15.62 -7.15 -4.36
C ASP A 252 16.08 -8.32 -5.24
N GLN A 253 16.34 -9.50 -4.64
CA GLN A 253 16.80 -10.71 -5.35
C GLN A 253 15.67 -11.51 -5.98
N VAL A 254 14.56 -11.63 -5.27
CA VAL A 254 13.33 -12.14 -5.81
C VAL A 254 12.78 -11.00 -6.64
N VAL A 255 12.78 -11.13 -7.97
CA VAL A 255 12.04 -10.20 -8.83
C VAL A 255 10.56 -10.38 -8.49
N VAL A 256 10.11 -9.74 -7.39
CA VAL A 256 8.74 -9.27 -7.26
C VAL A 256 8.65 -8.33 -8.45
N PRO A 257 7.88 -8.67 -9.50
CA PRO A 257 7.76 -7.76 -10.61
C PRO A 257 7.25 -6.45 -10.02
N GLU A 258 8.04 -5.37 -10.11
CA GLU A 258 7.42 -4.07 -10.34
C GLU A 258 6.40 -4.32 -11.43
N CYS A 259 5.12 -4.11 -11.15
CA CYS A 259 4.05 -4.46 -12.06
C CYS A 259 4.36 -3.87 -13.45
N THR A 260 4.87 -4.71 -14.35
CA THR A 260 5.28 -4.27 -15.68
C THR A 260 4.06 -3.73 -16.43
N ALA A 261 2.89 -4.29 -16.12
CA ALA A 261 1.59 -3.69 -16.36
C ALA A 261 1.28 -2.72 -15.23
N GLY A 262 1.71 -1.45 -15.33
CA GLY A 262 1.49 -0.49 -14.25
C GLY A 262 0.04 -0.44 -13.77
N LEU A 263 -0.19 0.10 -12.56
CA LEU A 263 -1.50 0.21 -11.90
C LEU A 263 -2.63 0.68 -12.84
N PRO A 264 -3.89 0.26 -12.67
CA PRO A 264 -5.00 0.70 -13.53
C PRO A 264 -5.12 2.22 -13.62
N ARG A 265 -5.49 2.74 -14.80
CA ARG A 265 -5.66 4.18 -15.07
C ARG A 265 -7.15 4.51 -15.18
N VAL A 266 -7.65 5.38 -14.32
CA VAL A 266 -9.06 5.81 -14.34
C VAL A 266 -9.13 7.30 -14.67
N MET A 267 -9.84 7.63 -15.75
CA MET A 267 -10.15 9.02 -16.11
C MET A 267 -11.58 9.34 -15.72
N VAL A 268 -11.75 10.32 -14.84
CA VAL A 268 -13.06 10.89 -14.52
C VAL A 268 -13.34 12.02 -15.50
N LEU A 269 -14.41 11.89 -16.28
CA LEU A 269 -14.92 12.91 -17.18
C LEU A 269 -16.16 13.55 -16.57
N LEU A 270 -15.99 14.76 -16.03
CA LEU A 270 -17.02 15.50 -15.30
C LEU A 270 -17.72 16.53 -16.20
N ASP A 271 -19.04 16.60 -16.09
CA ASP A 271 -19.85 17.63 -16.74
C ASP A 271 -19.59 19.01 -16.11
N GLY A 272 -19.11 19.93 -16.95
CA GLY A 272 -18.85 21.33 -16.66
C GLY A 272 -19.89 22.26 -17.26
N SER A 273 -21.13 21.78 -17.46
CA SER A 273 -22.23 22.64 -17.89
C SER A 273 -22.68 23.61 -16.81
N SER A 274 -23.32 24.72 -17.22
CA SER A 274 -23.75 25.74 -16.26
C SER A 274 -24.85 25.26 -15.30
N SER A 275 -25.55 24.16 -15.63
CA SER A 275 -26.57 23.58 -14.73
C SER A 275 -25.96 23.03 -13.45
N MET A 276 -24.70 22.61 -13.48
CA MET A 276 -23.96 22.16 -12.30
C MET A 276 -23.79 23.25 -11.24
N LEU A 277 -23.91 24.52 -11.60
CA LEU A 277 -23.84 25.67 -10.66
C LEU A 277 -25.21 26.09 -10.11
N ASN A 278 -26.29 25.48 -10.58
CA ASN A 278 -27.66 25.89 -10.26
C ASN A 278 -28.34 24.88 -9.33
N VAL A 279 -29.26 25.39 -8.50
CA VAL A 279 -30.21 24.59 -7.73
C VAL A 279 -31.60 25.04 -8.13
N GLY A 280 -32.25 24.24 -8.99
CA GLY A 280 -33.46 24.67 -9.69
C GLY A 280 -33.19 25.82 -10.66
N GLU A 281 -33.99 26.89 -10.58
CA GLU A 281 -33.86 28.07 -11.46
C GLU A 281 -33.05 29.23 -10.82
N LEU A 282 -32.18 28.93 -9.85
CA LEU A 282 -31.35 29.89 -9.14
C LEU A 282 -29.91 29.37 -8.98
N PRO A 283 -28.90 30.25 -8.83
CA PRO A 283 -27.56 29.83 -8.43
C PRO A 283 -27.62 29.17 -7.05
N GLY A 284 -26.89 28.08 -6.87
CA GLY A 284 -26.78 27.43 -5.56
C GLY A 284 -25.78 28.15 -4.66
N GLY A 285 -25.99 28.00 -3.34
CA GLY A 285 -24.98 28.43 -2.36
C GLY A 285 -23.85 27.41 -2.19
N PRO A 286 -22.81 27.75 -1.41
CA PRO A 286 -21.68 26.85 -1.14
C PRO A 286 -22.14 25.48 -0.65
N GLY A 287 -21.63 24.41 -1.27
CA GLY A 287 -21.94 23.02 -0.92
C GLY A 287 -23.31 22.52 -1.42
N GLN A 288 -24.09 23.36 -2.09
CA GLN A 288 -25.43 23.00 -2.55
C GLN A 288 -25.50 22.67 -4.03
N THR A 289 -24.57 23.22 -4.83
CA THR A 289 -24.52 23.05 -6.28
C THR A 289 -24.10 21.63 -6.66
N GLY A 290 -24.45 21.18 -7.87
CA GLY A 290 -23.95 19.92 -8.41
C GLY A 290 -22.43 19.91 -8.49
N TRP A 291 -21.82 21.04 -8.86
CA TRP A 291 -20.37 21.21 -8.89
C TRP A 291 -19.71 21.00 -7.52
N ASP A 292 -20.23 21.64 -6.47
CA ASP A 292 -19.69 21.49 -5.12
C ASP A 292 -19.81 20.05 -4.61
N ARG A 293 -20.94 19.38 -4.90
CA ARG A 293 -21.15 17.98 -4.50
C ARG A 293 -20.27 17.01 -5.27
N ALA A 294 -20.07 17.24 -6.57
CA ALA A 294 -19.16 16.45 -7.39
C ALA A 294 -17.72 16.62 -6.89
N ARG A 295 -17.29 17.85 -6.60
CA ARG A 295 -15.98 18.10 -5.96
C ARG A 295 -15.86 17.36 -4.63
N ALA A 296 -16.87 17.43 -3.77
CA ALA A 296 -16.82 16.78 -2.46
C ALA A 296 -16.68 15.26 -2.58
N ALA A 297 -17.48 14.62 -3.44
CA ALA A 297 -17.38 13.18 -3.71
C ALA A 297 -16.05 12.79 -4.36
N LEU A 298 -15.50 13.66 -5.21
CA LEU A 298 -14.26 13.36 -5.92
C LEU A 298 -13.01 13.66 -5.11
N ALA A 299 -13.02 14.59 -4.13
CA ALA A 299 -11.76 15.11 -3.57
C ALA A 299 -11.76 15.58 -2.11
N SER A 300 -12.90 15.71 -1.41
CA SER A 300 -12.89 16.45 -0.13
C SER A 300 -13.95 16.04 0.90
N GLY A 301 -14.43 14.80 0.90
CA GLY A 301 -15.40 14.27 1.86
C GLY A 301 -14.82 13.11 2.67
N ASP A 302 -15.39 12.80 3.85
CA ASP A 302 -15.02 11.68 4.74
C ASP A 302 -15.24 10.26 4.10
N ASN A 303 -15.43 10.18 2.79
CA ASN A 303 -15.56 8.98 1.94
C ASN A 303 -15.34 9.37 0.46
N SER A 304 -14.37 10.26 0.16
CA SER A 304 -14.12 10.66 -1.22
C SER A 304 -13.69 9.47 -2.07
N LEU A 305 -13.71 9.61 -3.40
CA LEU A 305 -13.24 8.58 -4.34
C LEU A 305 -11.90 7.94 -3.93
N PHE A 306 -11.02 8.74 -3.33
CA PHE A 306 -9.69 8.36 -2.90
C PHE A 306 -9.73 7.50 -1.61
N ASP A 307 -10.66 7.76 -0.69
CA ASP A 307 -10.77 7.12 0.64
C ASP A 307 -11.59 5.81 0.64
N VAL A 308 -12.23 5.46 -0.48
CA VAL A 308 -13.05 4.24 -0.56
C VAL A 308 -12.14 3.02 -0.42
N GLU A 309 -12.34 2.19 0.59
CA GLU A 309 -11.61 0.93 0.72
C GLU A 309 -12.14 -0.13 -0.26
N VAL A 310 -11.26 -0.68 -1.09
CA VAL A 310 -11.59 -1.82 -1.94
C VAL A 310 -11.54 -3.09 -1.08
N VAL A 311 -12.71 -3.65 -0.75
CA VAL A 311 -12.85 -4.77 0.20
C VAL A 311 -12.02 -6.01 -0.19
N SER A 312 -11.80 -6.24 -1.49
CA SER A 312 -10.99 -7.37 -1.98
C SER A 312 -9.49 -7.22 -1.73
N VAL A 313 -9.00 -5.98 -1.54
CA VAL A 313 -7.56 -5.67 -1.36
C VAL A 313 -7.28 -5.04 0.02
N GLY A 314 -8.30 -4.51 0.70
CA GLY A 314 -8.20 -3.91 2.03
C GLY A 314 -7.41 -2.59 2.06
N ARG A 315 -7.42 -1.83 0.96
CA ARG A 315 -6.70 -0.56 0.78
C ARG A 315 -7.59 0.51 0.13
N PRO A 316 -7.32 1.80 0.37
CA PRO A 316 -8.03 2.89 -0.29
C PRO A 316 -7.71 2.91 -1.78
N VAL A 317 -8.63 3.42 -2.58
CA VAL A 317 -8.54 3.44 -4.05
C VAL A 317 -7.31 4.20 -4.55
N GLU A 318 -6.93 5.28 -3.87
CA GLU A 318 -5.79 6.12 -4.24
C GLU A 318 -4.45 5.36 -4.27
N ASP A 319 -4.34 4.31 -3.47
CA ASP A 319 -3.18 3.43 -3.43
C ASP A 319 -3.17 2.44 -4.61
N LEU A 320 -4.34 2.14 -5.17
CA LEU A 320 -4.55 1.03 -6.10
C LEU A 320 -4.57 1.46 -7.58
N ILE A 321 -4.86 2.74 -7.87
CA ILE A 321 -5.03 3.24 -9.24
C ILE A 321 -4.36 4.59 -9.48
N HIS A 322 -4.12 4.91 -10.75
CA HIS A 322 -3.79 6.26 -11.17
C HIS A 322 -5.06 6.98 -11.62
N LEU A 323 -5.36 8.11 -10.98
CA LEU A 323 -6.54 8.91 -11.25
C LEU A 323 -6.20 10.13 -12.12
N GLY A 324 -7.11 10.46 -13.03
CA GLY A 324 -7.06 11.67 -13.83
C GLY A 324 -8.44 12.32 -13.93
N LEU A 325 -8.47 13.61 -14.20
CA LEU A 325 -9.69 14.42 -14.25
C LEU A 325 -9.74 15.23 -15.55
N ALA A 326 -10.88 15.14 -16.25
CA ALA A 326 -11.21 15.96 -17.39
C ALA A 326 -12.62 16.54 -17.23
N VAL A 327 -12.87 17.67 -17.88
CA VAL A 327 -14.17 18.34 -17.89
C VAL A 327 -14.63 18.62 -19.32
N PHE A 328 -15.94 18.79 -19.50
CA PHE A 328 -16.52 19.23 -20.77
C PHE A 328 -17.67 20.21 -20.54
N GLY A 329 -17.85 21.16 -21.45
CA GLY A 329 -18.86 22.21 -21.31
C GLY A 329 -19.26 22.75 -22.67
N ALA A 330 -19.00 24.03 -22.93
CA ALA A 330 -19.25 24.73 -24.20
C ALA A 330 -18.31 24.33 -25.37
N ASP A 331 -18.77 24.58 -26.60
CA ASP A 331 -17.99 24.42 -27.84
C ASP A 331 -17.29 25.71 -28.31
N ALA A 332 -17.74 26.87 -27.82
CA ALA A 332 -17.23 28.18 -28.23
C ALA A 332 -17.27 29.21 -27.07
N PRO A 333 -16.14 29.49 -26.39
CA PRO A 333 -14.85 28.80 -26.53
C PRO A 333 -14.97 27.33 -26.09
N ALA A 334 -14.12 26.47 -26.67
CA ALA A 334 -13.99 25.08 -26.25
C ALA A 334 -13.65 25.04 -24.76
N GLU A 335 -14.52 24.40 -23.99
CA GLU A 335 -14.42 24.31 -22.54
C GLU A 335 -13.86 22.96 -22.08
N GLU A 336 -13.85 21.97 -22.98
CA GLU A 336 -13.25 20.67 -22.69
C GLU A 336 -11.75 20.80 -22.40
N LYS A 337 -11.34 20.30 -21.22
CA LYS A 337 -9.97 20.37 -20.75
C LYS A 337 -9.62 19.16 -19.89
N LEU A 338 -8.38 18.69 -20.04
CA LEU A 338 -7.75 17.81 -19.08
C LEU A 338 -7.29 18.68 -17.91
N LEU A 339 -7.82 18.44 -16.72
CA LEU A 339 -7.48 19.20 -15.52
C LEU A 339 -6.33 18.56 -14.75
N VAL A 340 -6.33 17.23 -14.66
CA VAL A 340 -5.31 16.43 -13.96
C VAL A 340 -5.00 15.22 -14.85
N GLN A 341 -3.71 14.97 -15.11
CA GLN A 341 -3.28 13.78 -15.84
C GLN A 341 -3.32 12.54 -14.91
N TYR A 342 -3.31 11.33 -15.48
CA TYR A 342 -3.15 10.11 -14.70
C TYR A 342 -1.92 10.17 -13.77
N GLY A 343 -2.15 10.04 -12.47
CA GLY A 343 -1.10 9.76 -11.51
C GLY A 343 -1.63 9.25 -10.18
N PRO A 344 -0.72 8.80 -9.30
CA PRO A 344 -1.05 8.33 -7.97
C PRO A 344 -1.40 9.52 -7.06
N CYS A 345 -2.23 9.28 -6.04
CA CYS A 345 -2.44 10.20 -4.93
C CYS A 345 -2.93 11.62 -5.30
N MET A 346 -3.65 11.76 -6.41
CA MET A 346 -4.04 13.05 -7.00
C MET A 346 -5.19 13.80 -6.27
N GLN A 347 -5.45 13.50 -4.99
CA GLN A 347 -6.58 14.06 -4.24
C GLN A 347 -6.49 15.59 -4.15
N ASP A 348 -5.31 16.11 -3.85
CA ASP A 348 -5.06 17.54 -3.74
C ASP A 348 -5.18 18.26 -5.09
N ASN A 349 -4.69 17.66 -6.18
CA ASN A 349 -4.87 18.23 -7.52
C ASN A 349 -6.36 18.30 -7.90
N PHE A 350 -7.16 17.27 -7.58
CA PHE A 350 -8.60 17.28 -7.83
C PHE A 350 -9.29 18.36 -7.00
N ALA A 351 -8.97 18.45 -5.70
CA ALA A 351 -9.52 19.45 -4.81
C ALA A 351 -9.22 20.87 -5.31
N TRP A 352 -7.96 21.14 -5.66
CA TRP A 352 -7.52 22.43 -6.18
C TRP A 352 -8.15 22.76 -7.54
N ALA A 353 -8.17 21.81 -8.47
CA ALA A 353 -8.67 22.01 -9.83
C ALA A 353 -10.17 22.37 -9.87
N LEU A 354 -10.95 21.78 -8.96
CA LEU A 354 -12.41 21.96 -8.88
C LEU A 354 -12.85 23.10 -7.96
N ASP A 355 -11.91 23.83 -7.33
CA ASP A 355 -12.23 24.90 -6.38
C ASP A 355 -12.79 26.17 -7.03
N PRO A 356 -14.03 26.58 -6.69
CA PRO A 356 -14.58 27.84 -7.16
C PRO A 356 -13.74 29.06 -6.72
N THR A 357 -13.11 28.99 -5.54
CA THR A 357 -12.31 30.10 -5.00
C THR A 357 -10.99 30.29 -5.75
N ILE A 358 -10.39 29.22 -6.27
CA ILE A 358 -9.15 29.28 -7.04
C ILE A 358 -9.37 30.06 -8.33
N SER A 359 -10.48 29.82 -9.01
CA SER A 359 -10.80 30.51 -10.27
C SER A 359 -11.48 31.88 -10.07
N CYS A 360 -11.90 32.22 -8.84
CA CYS A 360 -12.58 33.47 -8.52
C CYS A 360 -11.58 34.62 -8.25
N GLU A 361 -11.40 35.52 -9.21
CA GLU A 361 -10.55 36.70 -9.03
C GLU A 361 -11.19 38.00 -9.54
N GLN A 362 -10.77 39.11 -8.92
CA GLN A 362 -11.12 40.46 -9.39
C GLN A 362 -10.20 40.91 -10.54
N PRO A 363 -10.74 41.61 -11.57
CA PRO A 363 -12.14 41.98 -11.74
C PRO A 363 -12.97 40.85 -12.37
N GLY A 364 -14.14 40.56 -11.81
CA GLY A 364 -15.12 39.67 -12.45
C GLY A 364 -15.66 38.55 -11.58
N CYS A 365 -15.02 38.26 -10.46
CA CYS A 365 -15.56 37.41 -9.40
C CYS A 365 -15.19 37.98 -8.02
N ASP A 366 -16.20 38.37 -7.24
CA ASP A 366 -16.05 38.74 -5.81
C ASP A 366 -16.52 37.59 -4.90
N ASP A 367 -17.51 36.83 -5.36
CA ASP A 367 -18.12 35.70 -4.67
C ASP A 367 -18.34 34.57 -5.70
N PRO A 368 -17.70 33.39 -5.54
CA PRO A 368 -17.86 32.27 -6.46
C PRO A 368 -19.30 31.74 -6.54
N TRP A 369 -20.13 32.02 -5.54
CA TRP A 369 -21.53 31.63 -5.47
C TRP A 369 -22.49 32.82 -5.58
N GLY A 370 -21.97 34.00 -5.96
CA GLY A 370 -22.74 35.25 -6.06
C GLY A 370 -23.76 35.27 -7.21
N GLY A 371 -23.74 34.25 -8.08
CA GLY A 371 -24.60 34.15 -9.26
C GLY A 371 -24.14 34.99 -10.45
N PRO A 372 -24.89 34.98 -11.56
CA PRO A 372 -24.45 35.57 -12.82
C PRO A 372 -24.37 37.12 -12.80
N PRO A 373 -23.38 37.73 -13.48
CA PRO A 373 -22.25 37.07 -14.15
C PRO A 373 -21.10 36.76 -13.19
N ILE A 374 -20.47 35.61 -13.39
CA ILE A 374 -19.17 35.29 -12.81
C ILE A 374 -18.17 35.13 -13.96
N SER A 375 -17.06 35.87 -13.88
CA SER A 375 -15.95 35.72 -14.81
C SER A 375 -14.83 34.96 -14.12
N TRP A 376 -14.62 33.72 -14.55
CA TRP A 376 -13.59 32.84 -14.01
C TRP A 376 -12.23 33.11 -14.64
N THR A 377 -11.19 33.09 -13.83
CA THR A 377 -9.79 33.16 -14.26
C THR A 377 -9.18 31.76 -14.17
N PHE A 378 -8.73 31.27 -15.31
CA PHE A 378 -8.04 29.98 -15.40
C PHE A 378 -6.64 30.05 -14.78
N LYS A 379 -6.28 29.08 -13.95
CA LYS A 379 -4.98 28.96 -13.33
C LYS A 379 -4.32 27.63 -13.63
N ASP A 380 -2.99 27.64 -13.55
CA ASP A 380 -2.13 26.46 -13.65
C ASP A 380 -1.40 26.31 -12.31
N GLY A 381 -1.73 25.25 -11.58
CA GLY A 381 -1.22 24.94 -10.24
C GLY A 381 0.25 24.53 -10.24
N SER A 382 0.87 24.30 -11.39
CA SER A 382 2.33 24.15 -11.51
C SER A 382 3.07 25.50 -11.57
N LEU A 383 2.34 26.58 -11.86
CA LEU A 383 2.88 27.94 -12.00
C LEU A 383 2.44 28.89 -10.88
N VAL A 384 1.40 28.53 -10.16
CA VAL A 384 0.82 29.26 -9.04
C VAL A 384 0.70 28.27 -7.88
N ALA A 385 0.89 28.74 -6.65
CA ALA A 385 0.77 27.92 -5.45
C ALA A 385 -0.46 26.97 -5.54
N PRO A 386 -0.28 25.66 -5.27
CA PRO A 386 0.83 25.08 -4.49
C PRO A 386 2.12 24.74 -5.26
N PHE A 387 2.18 24.89 -6.59
CA PHE A 387 3.32 24.48 -7.44
C PHE A 387 3.46 22.96 -7.63
N PHE A 388 2.35 22.30 -7.97
CA PHE A 388 2.31 20.88 -8.32
C PHE A 388 3.37 20.51 -9.37
N ASP A 389 3.97 19.33 -9.20
CA ASP A 389 4.98 18.80 -10.15
C ASP A 389 4.38 18.51 -11.52
N GLN A 390 3.08 18.20 -11.57
CA GLN A 390 2.33 18.06 -12.80
C GLN A 390 1.47 19.30 -13.07
N GLN A 391 1.21 19.55 -14.35
CA GLN A 391 0.27 20.59 -14.73
C GLN A 391 -1.14 20.22 -14.21
N THR A 392 -1.61 20.98 -13.23
CA THR A 392 -2.97 20.92 -12.70
C THR A 392 -3.71 22.19 -13.09
N LEU A 393 -4.85 22.07 -13.75
CA LEU A 393 -5.58 23.23 -14.29
C LEU A 393 -6.86 23.49 -13.51
N SER A 394 -7.09 24.74 -13.12
CA SER A 394 -8.35 25.12 -12.45
C SER A 394 -9.46 25.31 -13.48
N HIS A 395 -10.68 24.89 -13.15
CA HIS A 395 -11.82 25.09 -14.03
C HIS A 395 -13.11 25.35 -13.26
N MET A 396 -13.97 26.18 -13.86
CA MET A 396 -15.32 26.46 -13.40
C MET A 396 -16.25 26.66 -14.60
N PRO A 397 -17.47 26.08 -14.59
CA PRO A 397 -18.46 26.28 -15.64
C PRO A 397 -18.79 27.76 -15.87
N SER A 398 -19.01 28.16 -17.11
CA SER A 398 -19.41 29.53 -17.44
C SER A 398 -20.70 29.94 -16.69
N CYS A 399 -20.72 31.14 -16.11
CA CYS A 399 -21.91 31.74 -15.51
C CYS A 399 -22.13 33.16 -16.07
N GLN A 400 -22.82 33.25 -17.21
CA GLN A 400 -22.99 34.49 -17.98
C GLN A 400 -24.17 35.33 -17.49
N ALA A 401 -24.08 36.64 -17.70
CA ALA A 401 -25.17 37.57 -17.46
C ALA A 401 -26.35 37.32 -18.42
N GLY A 402 -27.57 37.59 -17.94
CA GLY A 402 -28.78 37.61 -18.76
C GLY A 402 -29.97 36.87 -18.14
N PHE A 403 -29.69 35.93 -17.24
CA PHE A 403 -30.67 35.15 -16.51
C PHE A 403 -30.38 35.20 -15.00
N PRO A 404 -31.37 34.90 -14.14
CA PRO A 404 -31.16 34.82 -12.70
C PRO A 404 -30.40 33.58 -12.26
N PHE A 405 -30.08 32.65 -13.17
CA PHE A 405 -29.30 31.43 -12.97
C PHE A 405 -28.13 31.37 -13.94
N CYS A 406 -27.10 30.58 -13.63
CA CYS A 406 -25.90 30.45 -14.45
C CYS A 406 -26.22 29.80 -15.80
N THR A 407 -25.69 30.39 -16.86
CA THR A 407 -25.81 29.93 -18.25
C THR A 407 -24.50 30.16 -19.02
N GLY A 408 -24.33 29.49 -20.15
CA GLY A 408 -23.18 29.70 -21.06
C GLY A 408 -22.53 28.39 -21.49
N SER A 409 -22.43 27.42 -20.58
CA SER A 409 -21.86 26.10 -20.80
C SER A 409 -22.96 25.07 -21.02
N GLY A 410 -22.82 24.29 -22.09
CA GLY A 410 -23.73 23.21 -22.46
C GLY A 410 -23.17 21.83 -22.12
N THR A 411 -23.89 20.77 -22.51
CA THR A 411 -23.50 19.37 -22.30
C THR A 411 -22.95 18.76 -23.59
N PHE A 412 -21.83 19.29 -24.09
CA PHE A 412 -21.17 18.78 -25.31
C PHE A 412 -20.37 17.48 -25.03
N THR A 413 -21.06 16.45 -24.52
CA THR A 413 -20.47 15.18 -24.06
C THR A 413 -19.53 14.52 -25.07
N HIS A 414 -19.83 14.59 -26.37
CA HIS A 414 -18.95 14.02 -27.40
C HIS A 414 -17.56 14.65 -27.41
N ARG A 415 -17.43 15.95 -27.10
CA ARG A 415 -16.13 16.65 -27.05
C ARG A 415 -15.30 16.20 -25.86
N GLY A 416 -15.92 16.05 -24.70
CA GLY A 416 -15.27 15.46 -23.53
C GLY A 416 -14.74 14.06 -23.82
N LEU A 417 -15.55 13.22 -24.47
CA LEU A 417 -15.14 11.85 -24.82
C LEU A 417 -14.04 11.81 -25.89
N GLU A 418 -14.10 12.69 -26.90
CA GLU A 418 -13.02 12.87 -27.89
C GLU A 418 -11.71 13.29 -27.21
N LEU A 419 -11.77 14.23 -26.26
CA LEU A 419 -10.62 14.68 -25.48
C LEU A 419 -9.99 13.55 -24.67
N VAL A 420 -10.82 12.75 -23.97
CA VAL A 420 -10.33 11.59 -23.18
C VAL A 420 -9.68 10.55 -24.10
N LEU A 421 -10.27 10.29 -25.27
CA LEU A 421 -9.69 9.38 -26.26
C LEU A 421 -8.35 9.89 -26.78
N ASP A 422 -8.24 11.18 -27.12
CA ASP A 422 -6.99 11.78 -27.58
C ASP A 422 -5.91 11.72 -26.47
N ASN A 423 -6.28 11.99 -25.22
CA ASN A 423 -5.38 11.85 -24.07
C ASN A 423 -4.88 10.42 -23.89
N LEU A 424 -5.79 9.44 -23.95
CA LEU A 424 -5.46 8.01 -23.85
C LEU A 424 -4.44 7.60 -24.92
N LEU A 425 -4.70 7.97 -26.18
CA LEU A 425 -3.82 7.63 -27.30
C LEU A 425 -2.45 8.29 -27.17
N ALA A 426 -2.40 9.54 -26.68
CA ALA A 426 -1.15 10.23 -26.41
C ALA A 426 -0.37 9.57 -25.27
N TYR A 427 -1.04 9.25 -24.15
CA TYR A 427 -0.41 8.64 -22.98
C TYR A 427 0.15 7.25 -23.29
N ARG A 428 -0.56 6.43 -24.07
CA ARG A 428 -0.05 5.12 -24.52
C ARG A 428 1.14 5.24 -25.48
N ALA A 429 1.20 6.30 -26.27
CA ALA A 429 2.28 6.51 -27.23
C ALA A 429 3.57 7.01 -26.55
N ASP A 430 3.45 7.75 -25.46
CA ASP A 430 4.57 8.34 -24.71
C ASP A 430 4.26 8.38 -23.21
N PRO A 431 4.26 7.22 -22.52
CA PRO A 431 3.97 7.17 -21.10
C PRO A 431 5.11 7.84 -20.29
N PRO A 432 4.79 8.59 -19.22
CA PRO A 432 5.82 9.20 -18.38
C PRO A 432 6.78 8.16 -17.81
N VAL A 433 8.08 8.46 -17.78
CA VAL A 433 9.12 7.54 -17.24
C VAL A 433 8.83 7.15 -15.79
N LEU A 434 8.30 8.09 -14.99
CA LEU A 434 7.92 7.85 -13.60
C LEU A 434 6.69 6.94 -13.47
N TYR A 435 5.83 6.88 -14.49
CA TYR A 435 4.59 6.09 -14.48
C TYR A 435 4.52 5.22 -15.75
N PRO A 436 5.36 4.18 -15.85
CA PRO A 436 5.41 3.34 -17.04
C PRO A 436 4.05 2.69 -17.30
N ALA A 437 3.65 2.67 -18.57
CA ALA A 437 2.48 1.94 -19.03
C ALA A 437 2.87 1.05 -20.22
N ASP A 438 2.22 -0.11 -20.31
CA ASP A 438 2.47 -1.12 -21.32
C ASP A 438 1.16 -1.62 -21.97
N GLU A 439 1.23 -2.73 -22.71
CA GLU A 439 0.06 -3.30 -23.40
C GLU A 439 -0.98 -3.92 -22.44
N ASP A 440 -0.55 -4.29 -21.22
CA ASP A 440 -1.38 -4.96 -20.22
C ASP A 440 -2.00 -3.96 -19.21
N THR A 441 -1.56 -2.71 -19.25
CA THR A 441 -2.14 -1.62 -18.46
C THR A 441 -3.63 -1.43 -18.74
N GLN A 442 -4.46 -1.59 -17.71
CA GLN A 442 -5.91 -1.36 -17.79
C GLN A 442 -6.24 0.13 -17.78
N TYR A 443 -7.19 0.54 -18.63
CA TYR A 443 -7.72 1.90 -18.67
C TYR A 443 -9.24 1.87 -18.53
N VAL A 444 -9.77 2.72 -17.66
CA VAL A 444 -11.21 2.87 -17.40
C VAL A 444 -11.59 4.34 -17.51
N ASN A 445 -12.79 4.61 -18.01
CA ASN A 445 -13.36 5.95 -18.08
C ASN A 445 -14.65 6.02 -17.27
N VAL A 446 -14.83 7.07 -16.47
CA VAL A 446 -16.04 7.33 -15.70
C VAL A 446 -16.64 8.65 -16.14
N LEU A 447 -17.77 8.60 -16.83
CA LEU A 447 -18.52 9.78 -17.26
C LEU A 447 -19.55 10.16 -16.21
N ILE A 448 -19.42 11.34 -15.62
CA ILE A 448 -20.40 11.94 -14.70
C ILE A 448 -21.12 13.07 -15.44
N THR A 449 -22.45 13.00 -15.55
CA THR A 449 -23.24 14.02 -16.26
C THR A 449 -24.59 14.30 -15.60
N ASP A 450 -24.95 15.58 -15.53
CA ASP A 450 -26.17 16.05 -14.87
C ASP A 450 -27.34 16.30 -15.81
N GLY A 451 -27.14 16.08 -17.12
CA GLY A 451 -28.04 16.59 -18.13
C GLY A 451 -28.20 15.71 -19.35
N GLN A 452 -29.21 16.08 -20.14
CA GLN A 452 -29.34 15.57 -21.50
C GLN A 452 -28.34 16.27 -22.40
N TYR A 453 -27.67 15.51 -23.26
CA TYR A 453 -26.80 16.08 -24.29
C TYR A 453 -27.57 16.60 -25.50
N SER A 454 -28.88 16.36 -25.58
CA SER A 454 -29.73 16.84 -26.68
C SER A 454 -29.75 18.36 -26.78
N GLY A 455 -29.38 18.87 -27.96
CA GLY A 455 -29.22 20.31 -28.23
C GLY A 455 -27.75 20.72 -28.35
N TYR A 456 -26.83 19.90 -27.83
CA TYR A 456 -25.39 20.14 -27.85
C TYR A 456 -24.63 19.03 -28.58
N SER A 457 -25.01 17.77 -28.33
CA SER A 457 -24.50 16.58 -29.01
C SER A 457 -25.63 15.81 -29.70
N THR A 458 -25.29 15.07 -30.76
CA THR A 458 -26.17 14.08 -31.38
C THR A 458 -25.81 12.67 -30.91
N ASP A 459 -26.79 11.75 -30.90
CA ASP A 459 -26.57 10.34 -30.59
C ASP A 459 -25.42 9.74 -31.39
N ALA A 460 -25.30 10.08 -32.68
CA ALA A 460 -24.24 9.56 -33.55
C ALA A 460 -22.84 10.02 -33.11
N GLN A 461 -22.70 11.25 -32.60
CA GLN A 461 -21.43 11.76 -32.10
C GLN A 461 -21.04 11.08 -30.78
N VAL A 462 -21.98 11.01 -29.84
CA VAL A 462 -21.75 10.39 -28.52
C VAL A 462 -21.47 8.89 -28.67
N GLN A 463 -22.28 8.20 -29.47
CA GLN A 463 -22.08 6.78 -29.79
C GLN A 463 -20.72 6.55 -30.44
N GLY A 464 -20.35 7.37 -31.43
CA GLY A 464 -19.07 7.24 -32.13
C GLY A 464 -17.87 7.37 -31.19
N ALA A 465 -17.89 8.35 -30.28
CA ALA A 465 -16.82 8.57 -29.32
C ALA A 465 -16.71 7.43 -28.28
N LEU A 466 -17.83 6.99 -27.71
CA LEU A 466 -17.85 5.88 -26.75
C LEU A 466 -17.40 4.56 -27.38
N GLN A 467 -17.85 4.26 -28.60
CA GLN A 467 -17.42 3.06 -29.32
C GLN A 467 -15.94 3.12 -29.71
N ALA A 468 -15.39 4.32 -29.94
CA ALA A 468 -13.97 4.49 -30.21
C ALA A 468 -13.13 4.19 -28.95
N LEU A 469 -13.54 4.67 -27.77
CA LEU A 469 -12.92 4.31 -26.48
C LEU A 469 -13.00 2.80 -26.22
N PHE A 470 -14.19 2.21 -26.39
CA PHE A 470 -14.38 0.77 -26.21
C PHE A 470 -13.52 -0.07 -27.18
N ALA A 471 -13.35 0.39 -28.42
CA ALA A 471 -12.46 -0.25 -29.39
C ALA A 471 -10.98 -0.18 -29.00
N GLN A 472 -10.59 0.74 -28.11
CA GLN A 472 -9.26 0.80 -27.49
C GLN A 472 -9.14 -0.03 -26.20
N GLY A 473 -10.18 -0.81 -25.85
CA GLY A 473 -10.23 -1.61 -24.63
C GLY A 473 -10.64 -0.82 -23.38
N VAL A 474 -11.17 0.40 -23.53
CA VAL A 474 -11.59 1.25 -22.41
C VAL A 474 -13.09 1.17 -22.21
N THR A 475 -13.51 0.56 -21.10
CA THR A 475 -14.91 0.58 -20.67
C THR A 475 -15.25 1.95 -20.10
N THR A 476 -16.34 2.55 -20.58
CA THR A 476 -16.89 3.77 -19.99
C THR A 476 -18.09 3.44 -19.09
N TYR A 477 -17.96 3.71 -17.80
CA TYR A 477 -19.05 3.70 -16.84
C TYR A 477 -19.73 5.07 -16.83
N VAL A 478 -21.05 5.11 -16.70
CA VAL A 478 -21.84 6.35 -16.82
C VAL A 478 -22.65 6.55 -15.57
N ILE A 479 -22.43 7.68 -14.91
CA ILE A 479 -23.17 8.12 -13.73
C ILE A 479 -24.04 9.32 -14.12
N GLY A 480 -25.34 9.14 -14.04
CA GLY A 480 -26.28 10.26 -14.06
C GLY A 480 -26.29 10.94 -12.69
N PHE A 481 -25.95 12.23 -12.63
CA PHE A 481 -25.80 12.96 -11.38
C PHE A 481 -26.78 14.13 -11.21
N GLY A 482 -27.61 14.11 -10.16
CA GLY A 482 -28.47 15.21 -9.75
C GLY A 482 -29.87 15.25 -10.38
N ASP A 483 -30.63 16.28 -10.02
CA ASP A 483 -32.10 16.28 -10.08
C ASP A 483 -32.72 16.41 -11.50
N ASN A 484 -31.90 16.66 -12.54
CA ASN A 484 -32.37 16.96 -13.90
C ASN A 484 -32.61 15.71 -14.78
N LEU A 485 -32.47 14.51 -14.20
CA LEU A 485 -32.44 13.24 -14.94
C LEU A 485 -33.75 12.45 -14.94
N GLY A 486 -34.79 12.96 -14.26
CA GLY A 486 -36.09 12.29 -14.15
C GLY A 486 -36.94 12.22 -15.44
N SER A 487 -36.46 12.77 -16.57
CA SER A 487 -37.20 12.72 -17.84
C SER A 487 -36.96 11.41 -18.60
N PRO A 488 -37.97 10.88 -19.34
CA PRO A 488 -37.78 9.65 -20.13
C PRO A 488 -36.65 9.74 -21.15
N GLN A 489 -36.38 10.94 -21.67
CA GLN A 489 -35.31 11.17 -22.64
C GLN A 489 -33.93 11.13 -21.98
N ALA A 490 -33.79 11.71 -20.77
CA ALA A 490 -32.55 11.64 -19.99
C ALA A 490 -32.19 10.19 -19.62
N GLN A 491 -33.15 9.44 -19.08
CA GLN A 491 -32.95 8.03 -18.74
C GLN A 491 -32.57 7.18 -19.95
N GLN A 492 -33.19 7.45 -21.12
CA GLN A 492 -32.84 6.78 -22.37
C GLN A 492 -31.41 7.12 -22.81
N GLN A 493 -30.99 8.38 -22.69
CA GLN A 493 -29.64 8.81 -23.07
C GLN A 493 -28.57 8.21 -22.17
N LEU A 494 -28.78 8.21 -20.85
CA LEU A 494 -27.89 7.54 -19.90
C LEU A 494 -27.75 6.04 -20.23
N SER A 495 -28.88 5.36 -20.48
CA SER A 495 -28.89 3.95 -20.86
C SER A 495 -28.14 3.69 -22.17
N ASN A 496 -28.33 4.57 -23.16
CA ASN A 496 -27.62 4.50 -24.44
C ASN A 496 -26.12 4.68 -24.25
N MET A 497 -25.69 5.68 -23.47
CA MET A 497 -24.26 5.93 -23.21
C MET A 497 -23.61 4.76 -22.48
N ALA A 498 -24.21 4.26 -21.41
CA ALA A 498 -23.69 3.10 -20.69
C ALA A 498 -23.57 1.87 -21.61
N SER A 499 -24.58 1.63 -22.46
CA SER A 499 -24.56 0.54 -23.43
C SER A 499 -23.47 0.73 -24.49
N TRP A 500 -23.31 1.92 -25.06
CA TRP A 500 -22.31 2.18 -26.08
C TRP A 500 -20.88 2.14 -25.54
N GLY A 501 -20.67 2.61 -24.31
CA GLY A 501 -19.37 2.68 -23.64
C GLY A 501 -18.87 1.35 -23.07
N SER A 502 -19.74 0.36 -22.90
CA SER A 502 -19.41 -0.97 -22.35
C SER A 502 -19.63 -2.12 -23.33
N GLY A 503 -19.96 -1.83 -24.60
CA GLY A 503 -20.35 -2.87 -25.55
C GLY A 503 -21.66 -3.59 -25.20
N GLY A 504 -22.51 -2.95 -24.40
CA GLY A 504 -23.82 -3.45 -23.97
C GLY A 504 -23.81 -4.30 -22.70
N GLN A 505 -22.70 -4.32 -21.97
CA GLN A 505 -22.57 -5.10 -20.73
C GLN A 505 -23.12 -4.35 -19.50
N ASN A 506 -22.97 -3.02 -19.46
CA ASN A 506 -23.25 -2.23 -18.27
C ASN A 506 -24.47 -1.30 -18.46
N GLY A 507 -25.20 -1.10 -17.37
CA GLY A 507 -26.24 -0.08 -17.26
C GLY A 507 -25.70 1.23 -16.66
N PRO A 508 -26.46 2.34 -16.71
CA PRO A 508 -26.08 3.58 -16.05
C PRO A 508 -26.27 3.47 -14.54
N PHE A 509 -25.43 4.18 -13.80
CA PHE A 509 -25.63 4.47 -12.38
C PHE A 509 -26.45 5.75 -12.23
N ASP A 510 -27.21 5.83 -11.15
CA ASP A 510 -28.07 6.97 -10.82
C ASP A 510 -27.66 7.48 -9.45
N ALA A 511 -27.31 8.76 -9.37
CA ALA A 511 -26.82 9.40 -8.17
C ALA A 511 -27.47 10.78 -7.97
N ASP A 512 -28.41 10.87 -7.02
CA ASP A 512 -29.12 12.12 -6.72
C ASP A 512 -28.36 12.98 -5.69
N THR A 513 -27.53 12.35 -4.86
CA THR A 513 -26.78 12.98 -3.78
C THR A 513 -25.28 12.69 -3.86
N GLN A 514 -24.50 13.43 -3.06
CA GLN A 514 -23.06 13.16 -2.91
C GLN A 514 -22.81 11.71 -2.46
N ALA A 515 -23.56 11.22 -1.48
CA ALA A 515 -23.41 9.85 -0.98
C ALA A 515 -23.76 8.79 -2.05
N ASP A 516 -24.76 9.05 -2.89
CA ASP A 516 -25.09 8.12 -3.99
C ASP A 516 -23.98 8.10 -5.06
N LEU A 517 -23.34 9.24 -5.29
CA LEU A 517 -22.19 9.35 -6.19
C LEU A 517 -20.98 8.58 -5.65
N GLU A 518 -20.68 8.71 -4.36
CA GLU A 518 -19.63 7.94 -3.68
C GLU A 518 -19.89 6.43 -3.78
N VAL A 519 -21.13 5.98 -3.56
CA VAL A 519 -21.53 4.57 -3.71
C VAL A 519 -21.39 4.08 -5.15
N ALA A 520 -21.81 4.89 -6.14
CA ALA A 520 -21.69 4.53 -7.54
C ALA A 520 -20.22 4.40 -7.97
N LEU A 521 -19.36 5.31 -7.50
CA LEU A 521 -17.93 5.27 -7.75
C LEU A 521 -17.27 4.04 -7.11
N GLY A 522 -17.58 3.74 -5.85
CA GLY A 522 -17.08 2.54 -5.18
C GLY A 522 -17.44 1.25 -5.92
N ALA A 523 -18.70 1.12 -6.37
CA ALA A 523 -19.15 -0.04 -7.14
C ALA A 523 -18.45 -0.19 -8.50
N ILE A 524 -18.06 0.92 -9.14
CA ILE A 524 -17.29 0.88 -10.39
C ILE A 524 -15.87 0.39 -10.11
N ILE A 525 -15.27 0.82 -9.00
CA ILE A 525 -13.89 0.48 -8.68
C ILE A 525 -13.74 -0.94 -8.18
N GLU A 526 -14.72 -1.48 -7.45
CA GLU A 526 -14.76 -2.90 -7.08
C GLU A 526 -14.78 -3.85 -8.29
N ASP A 527 -15.24 -3.39 -9.46
CA ASP A 527 -15.28 -4.16 -10.71
C ASP A 527 -13.93 -4.11 -11.47
N ILE A 528 -12.98 -3.27 -11.03
CA ILE A 528 -11.63 -3.23 -11.59
C ILE A 528 -10.82 -4.41 -11.04
N GLU A 529 -10.25 -5.21 -11.93
CA GLU A 529 -9.40 -6.33 -11.53
C GLU A 529 -8.04 -5.80 -11.06
N PHE A 530 -7.75 -5.97 -9.78
CA PHE A 530 -6.45 -5.64 -9.21
C PHE A 530 -5.55 -6.88 -9.20
N ASP A 531 -4.28 -6.70 -9.55
CA ASP A 531 -3.27 -7.72 -9.27
C ASP A 531 -2.85 -7.61 -7.79
N PRO A 532 -3.20 -8.58 -6.92
CA PRO A 532 -2.85 -8.55 -5.51
C PRO A 532 -1.34 -8.63 -5.27
N CYS A 533 -0.54 -8.89 -6.31
CA CYS A 533 0.91 -8.95 -6.25
C CYS A 533 1.60 -7.61 -6.57
N CYS A 534 0.85 -6.51 -6.80
CA CYS A 534 1.43 -5.19 -7.02
C CYS A 534 1.85 -4.46 -5.74
N ALA A 535 3.00 -3.79 -5.80
CA ALA A 535 3.29 -2.69 -4.88
C ALA A 535 2.31 -1.56 -5.16
N PHE A 536 1.39 -1.33 -4.23
CA PHE A 536 0.43 -0.24 -4.28
C PHE A 536 1.11 1.06 -3.83
N ASN A 537 0.60 2.21 -4.29
CA ASN A 537 1.05 3.49 -3.75
C ASN A 537 0.70 3.54 -2.25
N ASP A 538 1.38 4.39 -1.52
CA ASP A 538 0.99 4.74 -0.15
C ASP A 538 0.85 6.26 -0.12
N CYS A 539 -0.37 6.72 -0.38
CA CYS A 539 -0.67 8.14 -0.42
C CYS A 539 -0.68 8.78 0.98
N SER A 540 -0.71 7.97 2.05
CA SER A 540 -0.63 8.48 3.42
C SER A 540 0.79 8.92 3.80
N GLU A 541 1.81 8.23 3.29
CA GLU A 541 3.22 8.54 3.52
C GLU A 541 3.83 9.40 2.40
N ASN A 542 3.38 9.22 1.16
CA ASN A 542 3.85 9.97 0.00
C ASN A 542 2.67 10.46 -0.86
N PRO A 543 1.99 11.55 -0.44
CA PRO A 543 0.74 12.04 -1.02
C PRO A 543 0.86 12.53 -2.46
N GLU A 544 2.06 12.81 -2.96
CA GLU A 544 2.36 12.90 -4.40
C GLU A 544 3.85 12.53 -4.59
N PRO A 545 4.29 11.93 -5.72
CA PRO A 545 5.71 11.71 -5.97
C PRO A 545 6.39 13.03 -6.29
N THR A 546 7.00 13.63 -5.26
CA THR A 546 7.73 14.90 -5.40
C THR A 546 9.19 14.70 -5.75
N THR A 547 9.76 15.66 -6.48
CA THR A 547 11.21 15.75 -6.74
C THR A 547 12.00 16.40 -5.58
N GLN A 548 11.53 16.24 -4.34
CA GLN A 548 12.12 16.73 -3.07
C GLN A 548 11.78 18.17 -2.63
N GLU A 549 10.51 18.51 -2.43
CA GLU A 549 10.13 19.50 -1.40
C GLU A 549 8.92 18.99 -0.60
N PRO A 550 8.84 19.22 0.72
CA PRO A 550 7.64 18.92 1.50
C PRO A 550 6.52 19.89 1.09
N ASP A 551 5.42 19.37 0.54
CA ASP A 551 4.24 20.16 0.17
C ASP A 551 3.48 20.64 1.43
N PRO A 552 2.82 21.82 1.43
CA PRO A 552 2.07 22.31 2.56
C PRO A 552 0.86 21.42 2.82
N GLY A 553 0.91 20.68 3.93
CA GLY A 553 -0.21 19.85 4.37
C GLY A 553 -1.54 20.60 4.47
N MET A 554 -2.61 19.80 4.43
CA MET A 554 -4.03 20.17 4.51
C MET A 554 -4.38 21.11 5.69
N ASP A 555 -3.51 21.23 6.70
CA ASP A 555 -3.62 22.15 7.84
C ASP A 555 -3.72 23.64 7.45
N SER A 556 -3.36 24.02 6.22
CA SER A 556 -3.55 25.39 5.73
C SER A 556 -4.97 25.71 5.22
N PHE A 557 -5.86 24.71 5.11
CA PHE A 557 -7.23 24.87 4.62
C PHE A 557 -8.32 24.89 5.71
N SER A 558 -7.95 25.06 6.98
CA SER A 558 -8.92 25.37 8.03
C SER A 558 -9.43 26.81 7.90
N THR A 559 -10.71 26.94 7.56
CA THR A 559 -11.50 28.17 7.44
C THR A 559 -11.17 29.26 8.48
N THR A 560 -10.38 30.27 8.10
CA THR A 560 -10.42 31.58 8.77
C THR A 560 -11.57 32.40 8.22
N ALA A 561 -12.71 32.36 8.91
CA ALA A 561 -13.81 33.30 8.72
C ALA A 561 -14.20 33.94 10.06
N ASP A 562 -13.49 35.01 10.44
CA ASP A 562 -13.99 35.98 11.43
C ASP A 562 -14.86 37.02 10.70
N GLY A 563 -16.13 37.19 11.11
CA GLY A 563 -17.02 38.09 10.36
C GLY A 563 -18.45 38.43 10.82
N SER A 564 -18.79 38.36 12.11
CA SER A 564 -19.85 39.15 12.79
C SER A 564 -21.37 38.89 12.58
N GLY A 565 -22.08 38.70 13.71
CA GLY A 565 -23.26 39.53 14.04
C GLY A 565 -24.60 38.84 14.36
N SER A 566 -24.88 38.52 15.63
CA SER A 566 -26.02 39.09 16.40
C SER A 566 -26.26 38.46 17.77
N ALA A 567 -26.77 39.30 18.66
CA ALA A 567 -27.02 39.16 20.08
C ALA A 567 -28.01 38.07 20.51
N ASP A 568 -27.77 37.46 21.68
CA ASP A 568 -28.56 37.68 22.90
C ASP A 568 -28.10 36.72 24.02
N GLY A 569 -27.98 37.20 25.27
CA GLY A 569 -27.96 36.32 26.45
C GLY A 569 -27.01 36.70 27.59
N SER A 570 -27.42 37.69 28.38
CA SER A 570 -27.07 37.98 29.77
C SER A 570 -26.18 37.01 30.58
N GLY A 571 -25.16 37.54 31.25
CA GLY A 571 -24.54 36.93 32.44
C GLY A 571 -23.39 37.76 33.00
N SER A 572 -23.66 38.56 34.04
CA SER A 572 -22.67 39.31 34.83
C SER A 572 -21.60 38.42 35.46
N ALA A 573 -20.35 38.88 35.46
CA ALA A 573 -19.50 38.87 36.67
C ALA A 573 -18.28 39.79 36.53
N ASP A 574 -18.10 40.57 37.59
CA ASP A 574 -17.08 41.58 37.90
C ASP A 574 -15.61 41.16 37.76
N GLY A 575 -14.73 42.13 37.47
CA GLY A 575 -13.28 41.96 37.62
C GLY A 575 -12.44 43.16 37.16
N SER A 576 -12.27 44.14 38.03
CA SER A 576 -11.49 45.37 37.88
C SER A 576 -10.00 45.22 37.53
N GLY A 577 -9.45 46.17 36.77
CA GLY A 577 -8.01 46.48 36.79
C GLY A 577 -7.51 47.41 35.69
N SER A 578 -7.47 48.72 35.94
CA SER A 578 -6.76 49.73 35.14
C SER A 578 -5.24 49.61 35.25
N ALA A 579 -4.51 49.86 34.16
CA ALA A 579 -3.27 50.64 34.19
C ALA A 579 -2.87 51.17 32.80
N ASP A 580 -2.65 52.49 32.75
CA ASP A 580 -2.16 53.29 31.64
C ASP A 580 -0.67 53.03 31.33
N GLY A 581 -0.24 53.35 30.10
CA GLY A 581 1.19 53.41 29.78
C GLY A 581 1.50 53.81 28.33
N SER A 582 1.33 55.08 28.00
CA SER A 582 1.81 55.71 26.77
C SER A 582 3.35 55.77 26.67
N GLY A 583 3.90 55.60 25.47
CA GLY A 583 5.28 55.97 25.16
C GLY A 583 5.64 55.85 23.68
N SER A 584 5.47 56.94 22.92
CA SER A 584 6.13 57.14 21.62
C SER A 584 7.60 57.52 21.81
N ALA A 585 8.48 57.03 20.93
CA ALA A 585 9.66 57.77 20.49
C ALA A 585 10.13 57.28 19.11
N ASP A 586 10.25 58.24 18.21
CA ASP A 586 10.75 58.16 16.84
C ASP A 586 12.27 57.85 16.77
N GLY A 587 12.72 57.34 15.62
CA GLY A 587 14.14 57.29 15.28
C GLY A 587 14.42 56.70 13.90
N SER A 588 14.54 57.57 12.91
CA SER A 588 14.85 57.33 11.50
C SER A 588 16.30 56.91 11.22
N GLY A 589 16.53 56.26 10.07
CA GLY A 589 17.85 56.11 9.48
C GLY A 589 17.88 55.26 8.20
N SER A 590 17.67 55.89 7.04
CA SER A 590 18.05 55.34 5.72
C SER A 590 19.54 55.55 5.46
N ALA A 591 20.19 54.58 4.80
CA ALA A 591 21.26 54.85 3.85
C ALA A 591 21.48 53.66 2.90
N ASP A 592 21.56 53.99 1.62
CA ASP A 592 21.69 53.14 0.44
C ASP A 592 23.08 52.52 0.26
N GLY A 593 23.17 51.49 -0.59
CA GLY A 593 24.44 51.01 -1.12
C GLY A 593 24.25 49.97 -2.24
N SER A 594 24.04 50.44 -3.47
CA SER A 594 24.10 49.64 -4.70
C SER A 594 25.55 49.40 -5.16
N GLY A 595 25.78 48.28 -5.84
CA GLY A 595 27.04 47.98 -6.53
C GLY A 595 26.98 46.71 -7.38
N SER A 596 26.59 46.86 -8.65
CA SER A 596 26.82 45.84 -9.70
C SER A 596 28.27 45.86 -10.18
N ALA A 597 28.79 44.70 -10.59
CA ALA A 597 29.85 44.62 -11.59
C ALA A 597 29.76 43.31 -12.39
N ASP A 598 29.70 43.49 -13.71
CA ASP A 598 29.68 42.48 -14.78
C ASP A 598 31.08 41.93 -15.11
N GLY A 599 31.11 40.80 -15.84
CA GLY A 599 32.21 40.44 -16.76
C GLY A 599 32.49 38.92 -16.78
N SER A 600 31.91 38.13 -17.69
CA SER A 600 32.28 37.90 -19.11
C SER A 600 33.52 37.00 -19.33
N GLY A 601 33.37 35.95 -20.16
CA GLY A 601 34.50 35.25 -20.78
C GLY A 601 34.25 33.77 -21.13
N SER A 602 34.03 33.49 -22.41
CA SER A 602 33.78 32.18 -23.03
C SER A 602 35.01 31.27 -23.21
N ALA A 603 34.70 29.97 -23.41
CA ALA A 603 35.20 29.05 -24.45
C ALA A 603 36.16 27.89 -24.08
N ASP A 604 35.65 26.70 -24.37
CA ASP A 604 36.22 25.50 -25.01
C ASP A 604 37.26 24.59 -24.33
N GLY A 605 36.90 23.29 -24.27
CA GLY A 605 37.82 22.21 -24.70
C GLY A 605 38.01 21.00 -23.78
N SER A 606 37.15 19.99 -23.94
CA SER A 606 37.43 18.53 -23.98
C SER A 606 38.39 17.84 -22.98
N GLY A 607 37.95 16.71 -22.40
CA GLY A 607 38.83 15.58 -22.05
C GLY A 607 38.35 14.64 -20.95
N SER A 608 37.94 13.44 -21.37
CA SER A 608 37.59 12.19 -20.66
C SER A 608 38.21 11.83 -19.30
N ALA A 609 37.32 11.28 -18.46
CA ALA A 609 37.31 9.93 -17.84
C ALA A 609 38.14 9.58 -16.58
N ASP A 610 37.43 8.79 -15.77
CA ASP A 610 37.80 7.77 -14.78
C ASP A 610 38.27 8.16 -13.37
N GLY A 611 37.63 7.52 -12.38
CA GLY A 611 38.30 7.16 -11.13
C GLY A 611 37.43 7.25 -9.88
N SER A 612 36.89 6.10 -9.50
CA SER A 612 36.21 5.77 -8.25
C SER A 612 36.93 6.18 -6.96
N GLY A 613 36.18 6.21 -5.85
CA GLY A 613 36.71 5.81 -4.55
C GLY A 613 36.37 6.71 -3.36
N SER A 614 35.31 6.32 -2.65
CA SER A 614 35.24 6.11 -1.19
C SER A 614 35.86 7.10 -0.20
N GLY A 615 35.07 7.43 0.83
CA GLY A 615 35.55 7.31 2.21
C GLY A 615 35.06 8.37 3.20
N SER A 616 34.42 7.85 4.25
CA SER A 616 34.60 8.23 5.66
C SER A 616 33.87 9.48 6.16
N ALA A 617 33.41 9.60 7.40
CA ALA A 617 33.21 8.70 8.55
C ALA A 617 32.62 9.59 9.69
N ASP A 618 32.32 8.93 10.82
CA ASP A 618 32.35 9.46 12.20
C ASP A 618 31.04 10.09 12.73
N GLU A 619 30.30 9.36 13.58
CA GLU A 619 30.49 9.12 15.03
C GLU A 619 29.79 10.21 15.87
N ASN A 620 28.87 9.84 16.77
CA ASN A 620 29.17 9.74 18.22
C ASN A 620 27.89 9.52 19.07
N ALA A 621 28.09 8.77 20.15
CA ALA A 621 27.10 8.18 21.04
C ALA A 621 26.96 8.89 22.40
N GLY A 622 25.96 8.45 23.17
CA GLY A 622 25.92 8.47 24.64
C GLY A 622 24.53 8.82 25.20
N ASP A 623 24.10 8.47 26.42
CA ASP A 623 24.52 7.52 27.46
C ASP A 623 23.50 7.69 28.63
N TRP A 624 22.89 6.60 29.14
CA TRP A 624 22.49 6.30 30.55
C TRP A 624 21.16 6.76 31.23
N SER A 625 20.35 5.72 31.52
CA SER A 625 19.83 5.20 32.83
C SER A 625 18.71 5.90 33.65
N ASP A 626 17.54 5.21 33.65
CA ASP A 626 16.83 4.53 34.78
C ASP A 626 16.15 5.32 35.93
N SER A 627 14.80 5.19 36.07
CA SER A 627 14.08 4.64 37.26
C SER A 627 12.55 4.94 37.28
N GLY A 628 11.72 3.91 37.07
CA GLY A 628 10.57 3.48 37.93
C GLY A 628 9.20 4.19 38.02
N ASP A 629 8.13 3.42 37.68
CA ASP A 629 6.76 3.36 38.30
C ASP A 629 5.82 4.58 38.12
N GLY A 630 4.64 4.54 37.49
CA GLY A 630 3.72 3.48 37.07
C GLY A 630 2.28 4.00 37.17
N THR A 631 1.69 4.47 36.06
CA THR A 631 0.24 4.81 35.97
C THR A 631 -0.29 4.61 34.55
N ALA A 632 -1.40 3.89 34.44
CA ALA A 632 -2.15 3.63 33.22
C ALA A 632 -2.54 4.92 32.46
N GLY A 633 -2.29 4.92 31.16
CA GLY A 633 -2.59 5.98 30.19
C GLY A 633 -2.11 5.56 28.80
N ASP A 634 -2.67 6.18 27.77
CA ASP A 634 -2.44 5.99 26.33
C ASP A 634 -0.99 5.72 25.86
N SER A 635 -0.92 5.19 24.64
CA SER A 635 0.26 5.06 23.76
C SER A 635 1.07 3.77 23.93
N ALA A 636 0.82 2.80 23.05
CA ALA A 636 1.77 1.74 22.75
C ALA A 636 2.57 2.20 21.52
N ASP A 637 3.75 2.78 21.75
CA ASP A 637 4.72 3.08 20.70
C ASP A 637 5.26 1.75 20.13
N GLU A 638 5.08 1.55 18.83
CA GLU A 638 5.57 0.40 18.09
C GLU A 638 7.10 0.44 17.96
N VAL A 639 7.77 -0.65 18.33
CA VAL A 639 9.12 -0.96 17.83
C VAL A 639 8.96 -1.94 16.66
N GLY A 640 8.50 -1.41 15.53
CA GLY A 640 8.57 -2.08 14.23
C GLY A 640 9.99 -2.01 13.66
N PHE A 641 10.28 -2.84 12.65
CA PHE A 641 11.48 -2.63 11.84
C PHE A 641 11.47 -1.22 11.29
N GLY A 642 12.58 -0.50 11.42
CA GLY A 642 12.79 0.76 10.71
C GLY A 642 12.97 0.49 9.22
N PHE A 643 11.92 0.02 8.55
CA PHE A 643 11.73 0.24 7.13
C PHE A 643 11.43 1.73 6.95
N GLN A 644 12.10 2.40 6.02
CA GLN A 644 11.54 3.62 5.47
C GLN A 644 10.35 3.18 4.61
N GLY A 645 9.15 3.24 5.17
CA GLY A 645 7.90 2.79 4.53
C GLY A 645 7.15 1.78 5.40
N GLU A 646 6.08 2.25 6.03
CA GLU A 646 5.16 1.48 6.88
C GLU A 646 4.13 0.75 5.99
N LEU A 647 4.48 -0.43 5.45
CA LEU A 647 3.60 -1.13 4.49
C LEU A 647 2.47 -1.88 5.21
N ASN A 648 1.39 -1.24 5.66
CA ASN A 648 0.30 -1.95 6.35
C ASN A 648 -0.30 -3.13 5.53
N GLY A 649 -0.26 -4.33 6.12
CA GLY A 649 -0.82 -5.58 5.60
C GLY A 649 -1.95 -6.14 6.48
N ARG A 650 -3.10 -6.39 5.85
CA ARG A 650 -4.17 -7.19 6.46
C ARG A 650 -4.78 -8.05 5.36
N GLY A 651 -4.03 -9.04 4.89
CA GLY A 651 -4.43 -9.98 3.84
C GLY A 651 -4.88 -11.36 4.32
N CYS A 652 -4.99 -11.61 5.64
CA CYS A 652 -5.48 -12.89 6.15
C CYS A 652 -7.02 -12.98 6.12
N ASN A 653 -7.62 -13.10 4.94
CA ASN A 653 -8.98 -13.58 4.84
C ASN A 653 -9.20 -14.46 3.60
N CYS A 654 -8.64 -15.67 3.64
CA CYS A 654 -9.09 -16.78 2.80
C CYS A 654 -9.75 -17.84 3.70
N ALA A 655 -10.88 -17.50 4.31
CA ALA A 655 -11.79 -18.51 4.83
C ALA A 655 -12.56 -19.09 3.64
N ILE A 656 -12.20 -20.31 3.24
CA ILE A 656 -13.02 -21.13 2.36
C ILE A 656 -14.15 -21.69 3.24
N ASP A 657 -15.37 -21.17 3.07
CA ASP A 657 -16.57 -21.81 3.62
C ASP A 657 -16.77 -23.16 2.87
N GLU A 658 -16.27 -24.25 3.45
CA GLU A 658 -16.71 -25.59 3.07
C GLU A 658 -17.93 -25.99 3.92
N ASP A 659 -19.09 -25.98 3.26
CA ASP A 659 -20.34 -26.58 3.74
C ASP A 659 -20.16 -28.09 4.04
N GLU A 660 -19.66 -28.44 5.23
CA GLU A 660 -19.84 -29.78 5.79
C GLU A 660 -21.10 -29.84 6.67
N GLN A 661 -22.24 -30.12 6.05
CA GLN A 661 -23.41 -30.62 6.78
C GLN A 661 -23.19 -32.08 7.21
N PRO A 662 -23.20 -32.41 8.52
CA PRO A 662 -23.07 -33.78 8.96
C PRO A 662 -24.35 -34.57 8.72
N TRP A 663 -24.23 -35.62 7.90
CA TRP A 663 -25.25 -36.65 7.70
C TRP A 663 -25.63 -37.33 9.03
N ASN A 664 -26.88 -37.13 9.47
CA ASN A 664 -27.50 -37.88 10.55
C ASN A 664 -28.37 -39.02 9.96
N PRO A 665 -28.08 -40.31 10.25
CA PRO A 665 -28.84 -41.42 9.69
C PRO A 665 -30.09 -41.72 10.54
N GLY A 666 -31.26 -41.59 9.92
CA GLY A 666 -32.47 -42.29 10.35
C GLY A 666 -33.62 -41.37 10.80
N ALA A 667 -34.68 -41.31 10.01
CA ALA A 667 -35.93 -42.02 10.33
C ALA A 667 -37.04 -41.69 9.32
N PHE A 668 -37.94 -42.68 9.15
CA PHE A 668 -39.28 -42.61 8.57
C PHE A 668 -39.45 -42.71 7.04
N LEU A 669 -39.41 -43.97 6.59
CA LEU A 669 -40.38 -44.50 5.63
C LEU A 669 -41.69 -44.86 6.36
N GLY A 670 -42.83 -44.42 5.85
CA GLY A 670 -44.13 -44.98 6.23
C GLY A 670 -45.35 -44.27 5.64
N LEU A 671 -46.01 -44.97 4.70
CA LEU A 671 -47.34 -44.72 4.08
C LEU A 671 -47.28 -43.83 2.83
N GLY A 672 -47.43 -44.31 1.58
CA GLY A 672 -48.04 -45.52 1.06
C GLY A 672 -49.45 -45.23 0.56
N LEU A 673 -49.65 -45.22 -0.78
CA LEU A 673 -50.76 -45.86 -1.52
C LEU A 673 -51.01 -45.18 -2.89
N LEU A 674 -50.89 -45.97 -3.97
CA LEU A 674 -51.55 -45.70 -5.24
C LEU A 674 -51.95 -47.03 -5.91
N ALA A 675 -53.23 -47.38 -5.82
CA ALA A 675 -53.93 -48.36 -6.66
C ALA A 675 -55.44 -48.08 -6.54
N LEU A 676 -56.03 -47.30 -7.45
CA LEU A 676 -56.65 -47.71 -8.72
C LEU A 676 -57.72 -48.80 -8.58
N VAL A 677 -58.97 -48.33 -8.67
CA VAL A 677 -60.04 -48.76 -9.60
C VAL A 677 -60.55 -50.19 -9.48
N LEU A 678 -61.86 -50.28 -9.25
CA LEU A 678 -62.89 -51.20 -9.81
C LEU A 678 -64.14 -50.99 -8.92
N ARG A 679 -65.39 -50.93 -9.34
CA ARG A 679 -66.10 -51.14 -10.61
C ARG A 679 -67.57 -50.73 -10.33
N ARG A 680 -68.27 -50.20 -11.33
CA ARG A 680 -69.73 -50.27 -11.54
C ARG A 680 -70.68 -50.33 -10.32
N ARG A 681 -71.40 -49.20 -10.15
CA ARG A 681 -72.86 -49.05 -9.95
C ARG A 681 -73.64 -50.23 -9.33
N ARG A 682 -74.23 -49.92 -8.17
CA ARG A 682 -75.68 -49.67 -7.90
C ARG A 682 -76.24 -50.49 -6.72
N SER A 683 -76.58 -49.74 -5.67
CA SER A 683 -77.81 -49.79 -4.87
C SER A 683 -78.30 -51.13 -4.33
N GLY A 684 -78.18 -51.26 -3.00
CA GLY A 684 -78.96 -52.08 -2.08
C GLY A 684 -78.76 -51.49 -0.69
#